data_AF-A0A1J4T247-F1
#
_entry.id   AF-A0A1J4T247-F1
#
_cell.length_a   1.000
_cell.length_b   1.000
_cell.length_c   1.000
_cell.angle_alpha   90.00
_cell.angle_beta   90.00
_cell.angle_gamma   90.00
#
_symmetry.space_group_name_H-M   'P 1'
#
loop_
_entity.id
_entity.type
_entity.pdbx_description
1 polymer ?
#
loop_
_entity_poly.entity_id
_entity_poly.type
_entity_poly.pdbx_seq_one_letter_code
_entity_poly.pdbx_strand_id
1 'polypeptide(L)'
;MQLRNKHILLACAAWTLLVIAAAAVSINASYESMLEQARVAARVAFEKDLTYRRWNALRGGVYVRVNEKNQPNPFLTVPDRDLHTVEGVTLTMINPAYMTRQAYEIQRFSAEVQNHITSLNPLRPQNLADPWEHRALLSFHSGIPEVFSHETINDQPYLRIMRPVHIEQDCLRCHAAQGYKLGAIRGGISVSVPLATHLREFRTLTAKTAAGYGLVWAIGLAALVAGGRGLGRSMDKEREARLAAEAASVAKSEFLANMSHEIRTPLNGVLGMLQLLRDPASPEEQGSFVDMAYDSGRRLLALLNDILDFSSMEAGELKLTAEPFCTRDLLTSAANVFAAACAENRLNLRVVADDSLPVTLLGDEARLRQVLFNLLANAIKFTPSGSVLVEAWVRPHGTDFGRVRLYLAITDTGIGMEDEKLGTMFERFTQADGSFTRRYQGAGLGLAIVKRLIDLMRGTITVVSETGQGTSVYLMLPLALPAPIPAAQACGVEGAKGAEARKDEPRRVLLVEDEEVSRLATKLLLERLGYDVTCAANGQEAVEAWSGRRFDVVLMDIQMPVLDGVEATHIIRAMEAQRDLPRTPIIALTAYAMPGDRERFLEAGLNEHMAKPVQLEDLKHVLRLALAGFKSPRETAPERPEGENA
;
A
#
# COMPACT_ATOMS: atom_id res chain seq x y z
N MET A 1 -22.38 0.89 1.08
CA MET A 1 -22.37 2.37 1.18
C MET A 1 -23.48 2.93 2.09
N GLN A 2 -24.73 2.44 2.01
CA GLN A 2 -25.86 2.96 2.79
C GLN A 2 -25.76 2.80 4.33
N LEU A 3 -25.21 1.69 4.87
CA LEU A 3 -25.05 1.53 6.32
C LEU A 3 -23.97 2.48 6.91
N ARG A 4 -22.91 2.78 6.17
CA ARG A 4 -21.78 3.62 6.63
C ARG A 4 -22.20 5.07 6.85
N ASN A 5 -23.11 5.58 6.01
CA ASN A 5 -23.68 6.92 6.18
C ASN A 5 -24.64 6.99 7.38
N LYS A 6 -25.32 5.90 7.74
CA LYS A 6 -26.21 5.89 8.92
C LYS A 6 -25.45 6.15 10.21
N HIS A 7 -24.27 5.57 10.41
CA HIS A 7 -23.49 5.78 11.64
C HIS A 7 -22.97 7.21 11.77
N ILE A 8 -22.50 7.82 10.67
CA ILE A 8 -22.07 9.23 10.67
C ILE A 8 -23.25 10.16 10.95
N LEU A 9 -24.41 9.89 10.32
CA LEU A 9 -25.63 10.66 10.55
C LEU A 9 -26.11 10.55 12.00
N LEU A 10 -26.09 9.35 12.59
CA LEU A 10 -26.44 9.12 13.99
C LEU A 10 -25.47 9.85 14.93
N ALA A 11 -24.17 9.80 14.66
CA ALA A 11 -23.17 10.53 15.45
C ALA A 11 -23.36 12.04 15.35
N CYS A 12 -23.65 12.58 14.16
CA CYS A 12 -23.94 14.00 13.96
C CYS A 12 -25.23 14.43 14.69
N ALA A 13 -26.27 13.59 14.66
CA ALA A 13 -27.52 13.84 15.37
C ALA A 13 -27.31 13.83 16.89
N ALA A 14 -26.59 12.84 17.41
CA ALA A 14 -26.24 12.74 18.83
C ALA A 14 -25.41 13.95 19.30
N TRP A 15 -24.40 14.35 18.52
CA TRP A 15 -23.60 15.54 18.80
C TRP A 15 -24.45 16.81 18.83
N THR A 16 -25.34 16.97 17.86
CA THR A 16 -26.24 18.13 17.77
C THR A 16 -27.16 18.20 19.00
N LEU A 17 -27.78 17.09 19.38
CA LEU A 17 -28.63 17.03 20.58
C LEU A 17 -27.86 17.36 21.85
N LEU A 18 -26.63 16.83 21.99
CA LEU A 18 -25.79 17.09 23.16
C LEU A 18 -25.43 18.56 23.30
N VAL A 19 -25.03 19.21 22.19
CA VAL A 19 -24.67 20.63 22.21
C VAL A 19 -25.89 21.52 22.47
N ILE A 20 -27.05 21.20 21.88
CA ILE A 20 -28.30 21.93 22.15
C ILE A 20 -28.70 21.80 23.63
N ALA A 21 -28.64 20.60 24.20
CA ALA A 21 -28.96 20.37 25.60
C ALA A 21 -28.01 21.15 26.53
N ALA A 22 -26.70 21.14 26.25
CA ALA A 22 -25.71 21.90 27.02
C ALA A 22 -25.96 23.42 26.94
N ALA A 23 -26.26 23.94 25.76
CA ALA A 23 -26.59 25.35 25.56
C ALA A 23 -27.86 25.74 26.33
N ALA A 24 -28.91 24.91 26.28
CA ALA A 24 -30.16 25.15 27.00
C ALA A 24 -29.95 25.22 28.52
N VAL A 25 -29.18 24.29 29.08
CA VAL A 25 -28.83 24.28 30.51
C VAL A 25 -28.06 25.56 30.90
N SER A 26 -27.08 25.96 30.09
CA SER A 26 -26.27 27.16 30.35
C SER A 26 -27.10 28.45 30.29
N ILE A 27 -28.00 28.56 29.32
CA ILE A 27 -28.90 29.72 29.19
C ILE A 27 -29.88 29.77 30.37
N ASN A 28 -30.45 28.63 30.78
CA ASN A 28 -31.34 28.57 31.93
C ASN A 28 -30.64 28.96 33.24
N ALA A 29 -29.41 28.47 33.46
CA ALA A 29 -28.61 28.86 34.61
C ALA A 29 -28.30 30.36 34.64
N SER A 30 -28.03 30.96 33.46
CA SER A 30 -27.80 32.40 33.34
C SER A 30 -29.07 33.21 33.65
N TYR A 31 -30.24 32.70 33.28
CA TYR A 31 -31.52 33.34 33.56
C TYR A 31 -31.85 33.32 35.06
N GLU A 32 -31.67 32.18 35.72
CA GLU A 32 -31.86 32.07 37.17
C GLU A 32 -30.89 32.97 37.94
N SER A 33 -29.62 33.03 37.51
CA SER A 33 -28.63 33.91 38.11
C SER A 33 -29.02 35.39 37.99
N MET A 34 -29.55 35.80 36.83
CA MET A 34 -30.07 37.16 36.61
C MET A 34 -31.24 37.49 37.56
N LEU A 35 -32.20 36.56 37.72
CA LEU A 35 -33.31 36.76 38.65
C LEU A 35 -32.84 36.84 40.10
N GLU A 36 -31.87 36.02 40.50
CA GLU A 36 -31.34 36.05 41.86
C GLU A 36 -30.60 37.36 42.16
N GLN A 37 -29.84 37.91 41.20
CA GLN A 37 -29.23 39.24 41.35
C GLN A 37 -30.29 40.32 41.57
N ALA A 38 -31.39 40.27 40.82
CA ALA A 38 -32.50 41.20 41.00
C ALA A 38 -33.16 41.05 42.38
N ARG A 39 -33.32 39.82 42.89
CA ARG A 39 -33.86 39.55 44.24
C ARG A 39 -32.94 40.10 45.33
N VAL A 40 -31.63 39.90 45.19
CA VAL A 40 -30.63 40.43 46.13
C VAL A 40 -30.68 41.97 46.14
N ALA A 41 -30.72 42.61 44.97
CA ALA A 41 -30.85 44.06 44.88
C ALA A 41 -32.13 44.57 45.57
N ALA A 42 -33.25 43.88 45.38
CA ALA A 42 -34.52 44.21 46.02
C ALA A 42 -34.45 44.07 47.56
N ARG A 43 -33.87 42.97 48.06
CA ARG A 43 -33.69 42.74 49.51
C ARG A 43 -32.78 43.76 50.15
N VAL A 44 -31.67 44.12 49.49
CA VAL A 44 -30.76 45.16 49.97
C VAL A 44 -31.48 46.52 50.06
N ALA A 45 -32.28 46.86 49.05
CA ALA A 45 -33.08 48.08 49.08
C ALA A 45 -34.11 48.06 50.22
N PHE A 46 -34.80 46.94 50.45
CA PHE A 46 -35.72 46.78 51.57
C PHE A 46 -35.02 46.92 52.94
N GLU A 47 -33.88 46.26 53.15
CA GLU A 47 -33.16 46.31 54.44
C GLU A 47 -32.62 47.71 54.73
N LYS A 48 -32.12 48.40 53.70
CA LYS A 48 -31.71 49.81 53.80
C LYS A 48 -32.86 50.68 54.28
N ASP A 49 -34.03 50.50 53.68
CA ASP A 49 -35.24 51.25 53.95
C ASP A 49 -35.80 50.98 55.35
N LEU A 50 -35.85 49.72 55.75
CA LEU A 50 -36.25 49.32 57.10
C LEU A 50 -35.29 49.90 58.15
N THR A 51 -33.98 49.88 57.87
CA THR A 51 -32.95 50.45 58.74
C THR A 51 -33.09 51.96 58.88
N TYR A 52 -33.29 52.68 57.77
CA TYR A 52 -33.51 54.14 57.79
C TYR A 52 -34.76 54.50 58.60
N ARG A 53 -35.84 53.73 58.43
CA ARG A 53 -37.07 53.91 59.19
C ARG A 53 -36.88 53.66 60.69
N ARG A 54 -36.18 52.58 61.06
CA ARG A 54 -35.84 52.28 62.47
C ARG A 54 -35.00 53.39 63.09
N TRP A 55 -34.00 53.86 62.37
CA TRP A 55 -33.16 54.97 62.82
C TRP A 55 -33.97 56.25 63.06
N ASN A 56 -34.88 56.60 62.15
CA ASN A 56 -35.79 57.73 62.34
C ASN A 56 -36.72 57.50 63.55
N ALA A 57 -37.26 56.28 63.72
CA ALA A 57 -38.19 55.95 64.80
C ALA A 57 -37.56 56.16 66.19
N LEU A 58 -36.32 55.72 66.37
CA LEU A 58 -35.53 55.89 67.60
C LEU A 58 -35.37 57.37 68.02
N ARG A 59 -35.44 58.30 67.07
CA ARG A 59 -35.31 59.75 67.33
C ARG A 59 -36.64 60.42 67.68
N GLY A 60 -37.77 59.73 67.53
CA GLY A 60 -39.10 60.27 67.86
C GLY A 60 -39.61 61.37 66.92
N GLY A 61 -38.86 61.72 65.87
CA GLY A 61 -39.16 62.80 64.92
C GLY A 61 -38.22 64.00 65.08
N VAL A 62 -38.34 64.96 64.18
CA VAL A 62 -37.56 66.21 64.21
C VAL A 62 -38.48 67.41 64.05
N TYR A 63 -38.20 68.48 64.78
CA TYR A 63 -38.86 69.76 64.55
C TYR A 63 -38.16 70.51 63.44
N VAL A 64 -38.93 70.94 62.43
CA VAL A 64 -38.42 71.70 61.29
C VAL A 64 -39.22 72.98 61.12
N ARG A 65 -38.59 74.01 60.55
CA ARG A 65 -39.28 75.24 60.19
C ARG A 65 -40.33 74.96 59.11
N VAL A 66 -41.55 75.47 59.33
CA VAL A 66 -42.62 75.41 58.34
C VAL A 66 -42.26 76.28 57.12
N ASN A 67 -42.23 75.66 55.95
CA ASN A 67 -41.98 76.30 54.65
C ASN A 67 -42.56 75.43 53.51
N GLU A 68 -42.39 75.84 52.25
CA GLU A 68 -42.87 75.08 51.08
C GLU A 68 -42.44 73.61 51.07
N LYS A 69 -41.22 73.31 51.52
CA LYS A 69 -40.68 71.94 51.56
C LYS A 69 -41.12 71.15 52.80
N ASN A 70 -41.40 71.85 53.90
CA ASN A 70 -41.67 71.29 55.22
C ASN A 70 -43.05 71.69 55.71
N GLN A 71 -44.08 71.04 55.19
CA GLN A 71 -45.46 71.26 55.63
C GLN A 71 -45.77 70.41 56.88
N PRO A 72 -46.58 70.94 57.83
CA PRO A 72 -47.06 70.14 58.96
C PRO A 72 -47.74 68.85 58.51
N ASN A 73 -47.53 67.75 59.22
CA ASN A 73 -48.20 66.49 58.91
C ASN A 73 -49.68 66.58 59.33
N PRO A 74 -50.65 66.60 58.39
CA PRO A 74 -52.06 66.79 58.72
C PRO A 74 -52.67 65.58 59.44
N PHE A 75 -52.01 64.42 59.40
CA PHE A 75 -52.47 63.17 60.02
C PHE A 75 -51.81 62.88 61.37
N LEU A 76 -50.97 63.79 61.88
CA LEU A 76 -50.32 63.65 63.18
C LEU A 76 -51.11 64.45 64.23
N THR A 77 -51.62 63.73 65.24
CA THR A 77 -52.40 64.31 66.34
C THR A 77 -51.67 64.04 67.66
N VAL A 78 -50.71 64.91 67.97
CA VAL A 78 -49.94 64.89 69.23
C VAL A 78 -49.94 66.27 69.87
N PRO A 79 -49.92 66.39 71.22
CA PRO A 79 -50.07 67.68 71.92
C PRO A 79 -49.03 68.74 71.55
N ASP A 80 -47.80 68.32 71.23
CA ASP A 80 -46.68 69.22 70.90
C ASP A 80 -46.31 69.17 69.41
N ARG A 81 -47.28 69.03 68.51
CA ARG A 81 -46.97 68.91 67.08
C ARG A 81 -46.32 70.17 66.51
N ASP A 82 -46.88 71.34 66.81
CA ASP A 82 -46.41 72.62 66.29
C ASP A 82 -45.96 73.49 67.46
N LEU A 83 -44.73 74.01 67.38
CA LEU A 83 -44.11 74.87 68.39
C LEU A 83 -43.86 76.26 67.80
N HIS A 84 -44.01 77.30 68.61
CA HIS A 84 -43.66 78.66 68.24
C HIS A 84 -42.44 79.12 69.03
N THR A 85 -41.39 79.57 68.34
CA THR A 85 -40.20 80.13 69.00
C THR A 85 -40.50 81.54 69.50
N VAL A 86 -39.67 82.02 70.44
CA VAL A 86 -39.70 83.43 70.92
C VAL A 86 -39.51 84.46 69.80
N GLU A 87 -38.94 84.05 68.67
CA GLU A 87 -38.73 84.89 67.47
C GLU A 87 -39.91 84.83 66.48
N GLY A 88 -41.02 84.17 66.84
CA GLY A 88 -42.21 84.03 66.00
C GLY A 88 -42.09 83.00 64.86
N VAL A 89 -41.08 82.14 64.89
CA VAL A 89 -40.91 81.06 63.90
C VAL A 89 -41.75 79.85 64.32
N THR A 90 -42.60 79.36 63.41
CA THR A 90 -43.33 78.11 63.61
C THR A 90 -42.47 76.92 63.21
N LEU A 91 -42.24 76.02 64.16
CA LEU A 91 -41.65 74.70 63.94
C LEU A 91 -42.76 73.64 63.97
N THR A 92 -42.69 72.65 63.09
CA THR A 92 -43.62 71.52 63.07
C THR A 92 -42.86 70.20 63.21
N MET A 93 -43.45 69.25 63.93
CA MET A 93 -42.89 67.92 64.12
C MET A 93 -43.09 67.07 62.86
N ILE A 94 -41.99 66.69 62.24
CA ILE A 94 -41.94 65.68 61.19
C ILE A 94 -41.68 64.34 61.89
N ASN A 95 -42.75 63.58 62.11
CA ASN A 95 -42.63 62.27 62.74
C ASN A 95 -41.89 61.27 61.82
N PRO A 96 -41.30 60.20 62.37
CA PRO A 96 -40.43 59.27 61.63
C PRO A 96 -41.07 58.67 60.36
N ALA A 97 -42.37 58.39 60.40
CA ALA A 97 -43.11 57.89 59.25
C ALA A 97 -43.23 58.93 58.13
N TYR A 98 -43.40 60.21 58.48
CA TYR A 98 -43.48 61.32 57.52
C TYR A 98 -42.11 61.65 56.94
N MET A 99 -41.02 61.55 57.73
CA MET A 99 -39.63 61.65 57.24
C MET A 99 -39.32 60.58 56.19
N THR A 100 -39.61 59.31 56.51
CA THR A 100 -39.35 58.18 55.61
C THR A 100 -40.13 58.33 54.30
N ARG A 101 -41.37 58.82 54.37
CA ARG A 101 -42.17 59.15 53.17
C ARG A 101 -41.54 60.24 52.33
N GLN A 102 -41.11 61.36 52.92
CA GLN A 102 -40.47 62.43 52.15
C GLN A 102 -39.18 61.92 51.47
N ALA A 103 -38.39 61.10 52.15
CA ALA A 103 -37.22 60.46 51.55
C ALA A 103 -37.60 59.57 50.34
N TYR A 104 -38.69 58.82 50.42
CA TYR A 104 -39.19 58.01 49.31
C TYR A 104 -39.74 58.85 48.16
N GLU A 105 -40.44 59.94 48.46
CA GLU A 105 -40.93 60.88 47.45
C GLU A 105 -39.76 61.52 46.69
N ILE A 106 -38.66 61.85 47.37
CA ILE A 106 -37.41 62.31 46.74
C ILE A 106 -36.80 61.19 45.88
N GLN A 107 -36.67 59.98 46.45
CA GLN A 107 -36.08 58.83 45.76
C GLN A 107 -36.87 58.41 44.52
N ARG A 108 -38.19 58.57 44.52
CA ARG A 108 -39.08 58.26 43.39
C ARG A 108 -38.72 59.03 42.11
N PHE A 109 -38.09 60.19 42.23
CA PHE A 109 -37.65 61.00 41.09
C PHE A 109 -36.22 60.72 40.62
N SER A 110 -35.42 59.98 41.40
CA SER A 110 -33.98 59.82 41.14
C SER A 110 -33.49 58.37 41.07
N ALA A 111 -34.24 57.39 41.60
CA ALA A 111 -33.81 55.99 41.65
C ALA A 111 -34.63 55.09 40.73
N GLU A 112 -33.95 54.15 40.08
CA GLU A 112 -34.58 53.09 39.26
C GLU A 112 -35.41 52.11 40.11
N VAL A 113 -35.00 51.88 41.36
CA VAL A 113 -35.71 51.02 42.32
C VAL A 113 -36.81 51.80 43.03
N GLN A 114 -38.04 51.32 42.92
CA GLN A 114 -39.22 51.96 43.48
C GLN A 114 -39.68 51.28 44.77
N ASN A 115 -39.83 52.07 45.83
CA ASN A 115 -40.27 51.59 47.14
C ASN A 115 -41.64 52.18 47.48
N HIS A 116 -42.54 51.35 48.03
CA HIS A 116 -43.86 51.79 48.46
C HIS A 116 -44.20 51.23 49.84
N ILE A 117 -44.46 52.14 50.79
CA ILE A 117 -44.94 51.76 52.13
C ILE A 117 -46.44 51.70 52.10
N THR A 118 -47.00 50.54 52.39
CA THR A 118 -48.42 50.30 52.27
C THR A 118 -49.01 49.58 53.48
N SER A 119 -50.32 49.69 53.66
CA SER A 119 -51.10 49.04 54.72
C SER A 119 -52.51 48.73 54.23
N LEU A 120 -53.16 47.75 54.86
CA LEU A 120 -54.59 47.46 54.63
C LEU A 120 -55.49 48.56 55.19
N ASN A 121 -55.02 49.32 56.18
CA ASN A 121 -55.76 50.43 56.80
C ASN A 121 -54.88 51.67 56.99
N PRO A 122 -54.51 52.36 55.90
CA PRO A 122 -53.60 53.49 55.98
C PRO A 122 -54.31 54.77 56.43
N LEU A 123 -53.67 55.59 57.29
CA LEU A 123 -54.15 56.94 57.63
C LEU A 123 -54.17 57.88 56.41
N ARG A 124 -53.26 57.65 55.46
CA ARG A 124 -53.13 58.42 54.23
C ARG A 124 -53.64 57.57 53.06
N PRO A 125 -54.61 58.05 52.26
CA PRO A 125 -55.14 57.29 51.12
C PRO A 125 -54.09 56.87 50.11
N GLN A 126 -53.02 57.66 49.92
CA GLN A 126 -51.94 57.33 48.97
C GLN A 126 -51.05 56.14 49.40
N ASN A 127 -51.18 55.65 50.63
CA ASN A 127 -50.47 54.44 51.10
C ASN A 127 -51.38 53.19 51.02
N LEU A 128 -52.47 53.27 50.27
CA LEU A 128 -53.35 52.14 50.04
C LEU A 128 -52.65 51.12 49.16
N ALA A 129 -52.78 49.85 49.54
CA ALA A 129 -52.19 48.75 48.81
C ALA A 129 -52.80 48.62 47.41
N ASP A 130 -51.95 48.46 46.40
CA ASP A 130 -52.40 48.00 45.09
C ASP A 130 -52.90 46.54 45.18
N PRO A 131 -53.55 45.99 44.12
CA PRO A 131 -54.09 44.63 44.17
C PRO A 131 -53.07 43.53 44.51
N TRP A 132 -51.80 43.68 44.11
CA TRP A 132 -50.75 42.72 44.41
C TRP A 132 -50.27 42.88 45.85
N GLU A 133 -50.00 44.12 46.29
CA GLU A 133 -49.59 44.44 47.66
C GLU A 133 -50.65 44.03 48.67
N HIS A 134 -51.94 44.19 48.34
CA HIS A 134 -53.05 43.81 49.18
C HIS A 134 -53.04 42.29 49.43
N ARG A 135 -52.85 41.49 48.37
CA ARG A 135 -52.71 40.03 48.50
C ARG A 135 -51.47 39.64 49.31
N ALA A 136 -50.34 40.31 49.08
CA ALA A 136 -49.11 40.06 49.84
C ALA A 136 -49.30 40.36 51.34
N LEU A 137 -49.95 41.48 51.69
CA LEU A 137 -50.26 41.84 53.07
C LEU A 137 -51.14 40.82 53.78
N LEU A 138 -52.17 40.30 53.11
CA LEU A 138 -53.01 39.23 53.66
C LEU A 138 -52.18 37.97 53.94
N SER A 139 -51.28 37.62 53.01
CA SER A 139 -50.45 36.42 53.13
C SER A 139 -49.48 36.47 54.32
N PHE A 140 -49.02 37.65 54.74
CA PHE A 140 -48.16 37.80 55.91
C PHE A 140 -48.88 37.45 57.22
N HIS A 141 -50.20 37.64 57.29
CA HIS A 141 -51.00 37.21 58.45
C HIS A 141 -51.08 35.68 58.55
N SER A 142 -50.81 34.98 57.43
CA SER A 142 -50.70 33.51 57.38
C SER A 142 -49.28 33.00 57.64
N GLY A 143 -48.34 33.87 58.06
CA GLY A 143 -46.97 33.48 58.42
C GLY A 143 -45.96 33.49 57.27
N ILE A 144 -46.31 33.99 56.09
CA ILE A 144 -45.36 34.15 54.99
C ILE A 144 -44.41 35.32 55.31
N PRO A 145 -43.07 35.15 55.23
CA PRO A 145 -42.11 36.20 55.60
C PRO A 145 -41.80 37.18 54.45
N GLU A 146 -41.97 36.75 53.20
CA GLU A 146 -41.66 37.51 51.99
C GLU A 146 -42.51 37.00 50.82
N VAL A 147 -42.98 37.91 49.98
CA VAL A 147 -43.68 37.59 48.73
C VAL A 147 -42.92 38.21 47.55
N PHE A 148 -42.77 37.44 46.47
CA PHE A 148 -42.18 37.91 45.21
C PHE A 148 -43.18 37.78 44.06
N SER A 149 -43.07 38.67 43.07
CA SER A 149 -43.79 38.54 41.80
C SER A 149 -43.04 39.21 40.66
N HIS A 150 -43.29 38.73 39.44
CA HIS A 150 -42.88 39.40 38.22
C HIS A 150 -44.09 40.17 37.71
N GLU A 151 -44.05 41.49 37.78
CA GLU A 151 -45.16 42.35 37.39
C GLU A 151 -44.72 43.27 36.26
N THR A 152 -45.67 43.68 35.44
CA THR A 152 -45.41 44.74 34.45
C THR A 152 -46.00 46.04 34.98
N ILE A 153 -45.15 47.04 35.19
CA ILE A 153 -45.54 48.37 35.66
C ILE A 153 -45.21 49.36 34.54
N ASN A 154 -46.23 50.02 33.98
CA ASN A 154 -46.09 50.95 32.84
C ASN A 154 -45.31 50.33 31.67
N ASP A 155 -45.73 49.13 31.23
CA ASP A 155 -45.11 48.37 30.13
C ASP A 155 -43.63 47.99 30.32
N GLN A 156 -43.13 48.09 31.55
CA GLN A 156 -41.77 47.66 31.90
C GLN A 156 -41.82 46.49 32.89
N PRO A 157 -40.98 45.46 32.71
CA PRO A 157 -40.94 44.31 33.61
C PRO A 157 -40.22 44.69 34.90
N TYR A 158 -40.84 44.36 36.04
CA TYR A 158 -40.27 44.54 37.38
C TYR A 158 -40.30 43.22 38.15
N LEU A 159 -39.25 43.01 38.94
CA LEU A 159 -39.29 42.09 40.05
C LEU A 159 -39.76 42.86 41.28
N ARG A 160 -40.90 42.46 41.83
CA ARG A 160 -41.42 43.01 43.08
C ARG A 160 -41.15 42.06 44.22
N ILE A 161 -40.65 42.59 45.33
CA ILE A 161 -40.63 41.90 46.61
C ILE A 161 -41.42 42.70 47.63
N MET A 162 -42.02 42.03 48.59
CA MET A 162 -42.66 42.68 49.72
C MET A 162 -42.39 41.89 50.99
N ARG A 163 -42.13 42.62 52.08
CA ARG A 163 -41.97 42.05 53.42
C ARG A 163 -42.80 42.84 54.43
N PRO A 164 -43.30 42.17 55.49
CA PRO A 164 -44.11 42.83 56.51
C PRO A 164 -43.27 43.79 57.34
N VAL A 165 -43.93 44.83 57.85
CA VAL A 165 -43.37 45.73 58.87
C VAL A 165 -44.13 45.55 60.17
N HIS A 166 -43.41 45.15 61.20
CA HIS A 166 -43.95 44.96 62.54
C HIS A 166 -43.94 46.27 63.34
N ILE A 167 -44.90 46.39 64.27
CA ILE A 167 -44.98 47.48 65.23
C ILE A 167 -43.90 47.28 66.30
N GLU A 168 -42.98 48.23 66.39
CA GLU A 168 -41.98 48.35 67.46
C GLU A 168 -42.43 49.38 68.50
N GLN A 169 -41.76 49.45 69.65
CA GLN A 169 -42.16 50.32 70.78
C GLN A 169 -42.33 51.78 70.35
N ASP A 170 -41.40 52.30 69.55
CA ASP A 170 -41.43 53.69 69.06
C ASP A 170 -42.56 53.97 68.07
N CYS A 171 -43.12 52.93 67.44
CA CYS A 171 -44.26 53.08 66.53
C CYS A 171 -45.55 53.42 67.27
N LEU A 172 -45.67 53.06 68.55
CA LEU A 172 -46.90 53.25 69.34
C LEU A 172 -47.23 54.72 69.57
N ARG A 173 -46.25 55.63 69.56
CA ARG A 173 -46.49 57.08 69.70
C ARG A 173 -47.45 57.64 68.64
N CYS A 174 -47.40 57.08 67.42
CA CYS A 174 -48.25 57.52 66.31
C CYS A 174 -49.39 56.52 66.00
N HIS A 175 -49.21 55.24 66.34
CA HIS A 175 -50.11 54.16 65.90
C HIS A 175 -50.95 53.54 67.03
N ALA A 176 -50.72 53.89 68.30
CA ALA A 176 -51.56 53.41 69.39
C ALA A 176 -53.04 53.81 69.22
N ALA A 177 -53.31 55.02 68.71
CA ALA A 177 -54.66 55.50 68.43
C ALA A 177 -55.41 54.67 67.36
N GLN A 178 -54.69 53.91 66.53
CA GLN A 178 -55.27 53.01 65.53
C GLN A 178 -55.50 51.58 66.06
N GLY A 179 -55.20 51.31 67.34
CA GLY A 179 -55.42 50.00 67.98
C GLY A 179 -54.31 48.96 67.75
N TYR A 180 -53.16 49.36 67.17
CA TYR A 180 -52.03 48.45 66.96
C TYR A 180 -51.31 48.10 68.26
N LYS A 181 -50.90 46.82 68.39
CA LYS A 181 -50.12 46.29 69.52
C LYS A 181 -48.67 46.03 69.11
N LEU A 182 -47.76 45.99 70.08
CA LEU A 182 -46.36 45.60 69.85
C LEU A 182 -46.28 44.24 69.15
N GLY A 183 -45.48 44.13 68.09
CA GLY A 183 -45.33 42.94 67.26
C GLY A 183 -46.38 42.75 66.15
N ALA A 184 -47.49 43.49 66.17
CA ALA A 184 -48.51 43.39 65.13
C ALA A 184 -47.98 43.82 63.75
N ILE A 185 -48.47 43.20 62.67
CA ILE A 185 -48.17 43.63 61.31
C ILE A 185 -48.92 44.92 61.02
N ARG A 186 -48.19 46.02 60.86
CA ARG A 186 -48.80 47.32 60.48
C ARG A 186 -49.17 47.35 59.01
N GLY A 187 -48.32 46.76 58.18
CA GLY A 187 -48.30 46.92 56.74
C GLY A 187 -47.04 46.26 56.19
N GLY A 188 -46.57 46.73 55.04
CA GLY A 188 -45.35 46.23 54.43
C GLY A 188 -44.67 47.27 53.58
N ILE A 189 -43.43 46.98 53.19
CA ILE A 189 -42.69 47.77 52.21
C ILE A 189 -42.56 46.89 50.98
N SER A 190 -43.13 47.34 49.86
CA SER A 190 -42.87 46.74 48.56
C SER A 190 -41.68 47.43 47.91
N VAL A 191 -40.84 46.65 47.25
CA VAL A 191 -39.67 47.11 46.49
C VAL A 191 -39.80 46.54 45.09
N SER A 192 -39.74 47.41 44.09
CA SER A 192 -39.84 47.05 42.68
C SER A 192 -38.53 47.37 41.98
N VAL A 193 -37.83 46.34 41.52
CA VAL A 193 -36.56 46.43 40.79
C VAL A 193 -36.83 46.25 39.29
N PRO A 194 -36.44 47.20 38.42
CA PRO A 194 -36.66 47.07 36.99
C PRO A 194 -35.79 45.96 36.41
N LEU A 195 -36.41 45.02 35.70
CA LEU A 195 -35.71 43.93 35.03
C LEU A 195 -35.17 44.34 33.66
N ALA A 196 -35.55 45.50 33.12
CA ALA A 196 -35.15 45.91 31.77
C ALA A 196 -33.62 45.97 31.56
N THR A 197 -32.86 46.42 32.58
CA THR A 197 -31.40 46.46 32.51
C THR A 197 -30.80 45.06 32.61
N HIS A 198 -31.25 44.25 33.56
CA HIS A 198 -30.81 42.86 33.72
C HIS A 198 -31.15 41.99 32.49
N LEU A 199 -32.31 42.20 31.87
CA LEU A 199 -32.72 41.50 30.66
C LEU A 199 -31.87 41.88 29.44
N ARG A 200 -31.39 43.13 29.35
CA ARG A 200 -30.45 43.55 28.29
C ARG A 200 -29.10 42.87 28.44
N GLU A 201 -28.58 42.79 29.67
CA GLU A 201 -27.35 42.07 29.98
C GLU A 201 -27.49 40.58 29.69
N PHE A 202 -28.58 39.97 30.16
CA PHE A 202 -28.91 38.57 29.89
C PHE A 202 -28.97 38.29 28.39
N ARG A 203 -29.70 39.08 27.60
CA ARG A 203 -29.77 38.91 26.13
C ARG A 203 -28.38 38.93 25.48
N THR A 204 -27.51 39.84 25.91
CA THR A 204 -26.14 39.94 25.41
C THR A 204 -25.32 38.71 25.77
N LEU A 205 -25.45 38.22 27.00
CA LEU A 205 -24.80 37.00 27.47
C LEU A 205 -25.32 35.77 26.71
N THR A 206 -26.64 35.62 26.58
CA THR A 206 -27.28 34.54 25.82
C THR A 206 -26.80 34.52 24.37
N ALA A 207 -26.69 35.67 23.71
CA ALA A 207 -26.19 35.74 22.34
C ALA A 207 -24.73 35.25 22.23
N LYS A 208 -23.86 35.67 23.16
CA LYS A 208 -22.47 35.19 23.22
C LYS A 208 -22.38 33.69 23.50
N THR A 209 -23.16 33.19 24.45
CA THR A 209 -23.23 31.77 24.80
C THR A 209 -23.73 30.95 23.60
N ALA A 210 -24.79 31.38 22.93
CA ALA A 210 -25.31 30.73 21.74
C ALA A 210 -24.28 30.70 20.60
N ALA A 211 -23.56 31.80 20.37
CA ALA A 211 -22.48 31.85 19.38
C ALA A 211 -21.34 30.87 19.72
N GLY A 212 -20.93 30.81 21.00
CA GLY A 212 -19.89 29.88 21.46
C GLY A 212 -20.27 28.41 21.27
N TYR A 213 -21.49 28.02 21.68
CA TYR A 213 -21.99 26.67 21.46
C TYR A 213 -22.21 26.36 19.96
N GLY A 214 -22.62 27.35 19.17
CA GLY A 214 -22.70 27.22 17.71
C GLY A 214 -21.35 26.92 17.06
N LEU A 215 -20.27 27.54 17.54
CA LEU A 215 -18.91 27.25 17.09
C LEU A 215 -18.48 25.83 17.46
N VAL A 216 -18.69 25.42 18.71
CA VAL A 216 -18.39 24.06 19.18
C VAL A 216 -19.17 23.02 18.37
N TRP A 217 -20.46 23.29 18.11
CA TRP A 217 -21.30 22.44 17.27
C TRP A 217 -20.71 22.27 15.87
N ALA A 218 -20.36 23.38 15.20
CA ALA A 218 -19.81 23.37 13.84
C ALA A 218 -18.47 22.62 13.76
N ILE A 219 -17.56 22.85 14.71
CA ILE A 219 -16.26 22.16 14.76
C ILE A 219 -16.46 20.65 14.94
N GLY A 220 -17.31 20.24 15.89
CA GLY A 220 -17.55 18.82 16.13
C GLY A 220 -18.21 18.12 14.94
N LEU A 221 -19.14 18.80 14.25
CA LEU A 221 -19.79 18.24 13.05
C LEU A 221 -18.79 18.08 11.89
N ALA A 222 -17.94 19.08 11.67
CA ALA A 222 -16.87 19.00 10.68
C ALA A 222 -15.90 17.85 10.97
N ALA A 223 -15.49 17.68 12.23
CA ALA A 223 -14.59 16.62 12.66
C ALA A 223 -15.21 15.21 12.46
N LEU A 224 -16.49 15.03 12.83
CA LEU A 224 -17.19 13.74 12.67
C LEU A 224 -17.33 13.35 11.18
N VAL A 225 -17.66 14.31 10.32
CA VAL A 225 -17.78 14.06 8.88
C VAL A 225 -16.42 13.79 8.25
N ALA A 226 -15.38 14.56 8.60
CA ALA A 226 -14.03 14.37 8.09
C ALA A 226 -13.44 13.02 8.54
N GLY A 227 -13.55 12.69 9.84
CA GLY A 227 -13.11 11.43 10.41
C GLY A 227 -13.84 10.23 9.80
N GLY A 228 -15.16 10.30 9.64
CA GLY A 228 -15.95 9.24 9.02
C GLY A 228 -15.58 8.99 7.55
N ARG A 229 -15.27 10.04 6.79
CA ARG A 229 -14.78 9.90 5.39
C ARG A 229 -13.36 9.34 5.33
N GLY A 230 -12.48 9.76 6.24
CA GLY A 230 -11.11 9.27 6.34
C GLY A 230 -11.04 7.78 6.63
N LEU A 231 -11.78 7.32 7.64
CA LEU A 231 -11.86 5.89 8.01
C LEU A 231 -12.40 5.05 6.85
N GLY A 232 -13.42 5.54 6.14
CA GLY A 232 -13.98 4.85 4.98
C GLY A 232 -12.95 4.58 3.88
N ARG A 233 -12.14 5.60 3.53
CA ARG A 233 -11.08 5.45 2.53
C ARG A 233 -9.99 4.47 2.97
N SER A 234 -9.65 4.44 4.26
CA SER A 234 -8.65 3.51 4.79
C SER A 234 -9.12 2.07 4.67
N MET A 235 -10.35 1.77 5.06
CA MET A 235 -10.90 0.41 4.96
C MET A 235 -11.08 -0.05 3.52
N ASP A 236 -11.48 0.86 2.61
CA ASP A 236 -11.67 0.51 1.20
C ASP A 236 -10.31 0.14 0.57
N LYS A 237 -9.22 0.87 0.88
CA LYS A 237 -7.85 0.52 0.47
C LYS A 237 -7.37 -0.81 1.04
N GLU A 238 -7.64 -1.06 2.32
CA GLU A 238 -7.22 -2.31 2.97
C GLU A 238 -7.94 -3.52 2.36
N ARG A 239 -9.22 -3.36 2.00
CA ARG A 239 -9.99 -4.39 1.32
C ARG A 239 -9.47 -4.68 -0.08
N GLU A 240 -9.14 -3.66 -0.86
CA GLU A 240 -8.53 -3.82 -2.18
C GLU A 240 -7.18 -4.55 -2.10
N ALA A 241 -6.32 -4.15 -1.17
CA ALA A 241 -5.03 -4.80 -0.94
C ALA A 241 -5.20 -6.29 -0.56
N ARG A 242 -6.18 -6.59 0.29
CA ARG A 242 -6.50 -7.96 0.69
C ARG A 242 -7.01 -8.81 -0.47
N LEU A 243 -7.93 -8.28 -1.28
CA LEU A 243 -8.44 -8.99 -2.46
C LEU A 243 -7.32 -9.28 -3.48
N ALA A 244 -6.42 -8.33 -3.69
CA ALA A 244 -5.25 -8.53 -4.56
C ALA A 244 -4.31 -9.62 -4.00
N ALA A 245 -4.06 -9.62 -2.69
CA ALA A 245 -3.24 -10.64 -2.03
C ALA A 245 -3.87 -12.04 -2.09
N GLU A 246 -5.19 -12.14 -1.87
CA GLU A 246 -5.92 -13.40 -1.97
C GLU A 246 -5.89 -13.95 -3.41
N ALA A 247 -6.09 -13.10 -4.42
CA ALA A 247 -5.99 -13.51 -5.83
C ALA A 247 -4.59 -14.02 -6.19
N ALA A 248 -3.54 -13.32 -5.75
CA ALA A 248 -2.15 -13.76 -5.96
C ALA A 248 -1.86 -15.09 -5.24
N SER A 249 -2.40 -15.28 -4.04
CA SER A 249 -2.25 -16.52 -3.28
C SER A 249 -2.90 -17.71 -3.99
N VAL A 250 -4.13 -17.54 -4.51
CA VAL A 250 -4.84 -18.60 -5.25
C VAL A 250 -4.07 -18.99 -6.51
N ALA A 251 -3.64 -18.02 -7.32
CA ALA A 251 -2.85 -18.28 -8.52
C ALA A 251 -1.53 -19.04 -8.21
N LYS A 252 -0.87 -18.71 -7.09
CA LYS A 252 0.33 -19.42 -6.62
C LYS A 252 0.03 -20.86 -6.22
N SER A 253 -1.09 -21.12 -5.56
CA SER A 253 -1.50 -22.46 -5.17
C SER A 253 -1.84 -23.34 -6.38
N GLU A 254 -2.57 -22.80 -7.36
CA GLU A 254 -2.88 -23.50 -8.61
C GLU A 254 -1.62 -23.83 -9.42
N PHE A 255 -0.68 -22.89 -9.49
CA PHE A 255 0.64 -23.12 -10.11
C PHE A 255 1.36 -24.32 -9.47
N LEU A 256 1.51 -24.32 -8.13
CA LEU A 256 2.22 -25.40 -7.43
C LEU A 256 1.54 -26.77 -7.59
N ALA A 257 0.20 -26.79 -7.62
CA ALA A 257 -0.56 -28.01 -7.83
C ALA A 257 -0.32 -28.60 -9.22
N ASN A 258 -0.39 -27.76 -10.26
CA ASN A 258 -0.15 -28.19 -11.65
C ASN A 258 1.29 -28.66 -11.86
N MET A 259 2.26 -27.94 -11.31
CA MET A 259 3.68 -28.33 -11.39
C MET A 259 3.97 -29.67 -10.73
N SER A 260 3.36 -29.91 -9.56
CA SER A 260 3.50 -31.19 -8.87
C SER A 260 2.98 -32.37 -9.70
N HIS A 261 1.91 -32.17 -10.47
CA HIS A 261 1.35 -33.20 -11.34
C HIS A 261 2.27 -33.48 -12.55
N GLU A 262 2.72 -32.42 -13.22
CA GLU A 262 3.58 -32.49 -14.40
C GLU A 262 4.98 -33.05 -14.11
N ILE A 263 5.51 -32.85 -12.90
CA ILE A 263 6.77 -33.47 -12.46
C ILE A 263 6.58 -34.96 -12.15
N ARG A 264 5.46 -35.33 -11.51
CA ARG A 264 5.20 -36.69 -11.04
C ARG A 264 5.06 -37.69 -12.19
N THR A 265 4.44 -37.30 -13.30
CA THR A 265 4.20 -38.19 -14.44
C THR A 265 5.48 -38.77 -15.06
N PRO A 266 6.47 -37.96 -15.52
CA PRO A 266 7.70 -38.50 -16.08
C PRO A 266 8.56 -39.19 -15.01
N LEU A 267 8.57 -38.70 -13.77
CA LEU A 267 9.30 -39.34 -12.68
C LEU A 267 8.80 -40.77 -12.41
N ASN A 268 7.47 -40.97 -12.37
CA ASN A 268 6.89 -42.30 -12.23
C ASN A 268 7.18 -43.19 -13.44
N GLY A 269 7.32 -42.60 -14.64
CA GLY A 269 7.77 -43.31 -15.84
C GLY A 269 9.19 -43.87 -15.68
N VAL A 270 10.14 -43.03 -15.25
CA VAL A 270 11.52 -43.45 -14.95
C VAL A 270 11.53 -44.55 -13.89
N LEU A 271 10.88 -44.32 -12.75
CA LEU A 271 10.85 -45.28 -11.64
C LEU A 271 10.18 -46.60 -12.03
N GLY A 272 9.11 -46.57 -12.81
CA GLY A 272 8.42 -47.76 -13.30
C GLY A 272 9.29 -48.60 -14.23
N MET A 273 10.01 -47.97 -15.17
CA MET A 273 10.93 -48.69 -16.06
C MET A 273 12.13 -49.25 -15.30
N LEU A 274 12.69 -48.49 -14.34
CA LEU A 274 13.76 -48.97 -13.47
C LEU A 274 13.30 -50.13 -12.56
N GLN A 275 12.04 -50.15 -12.13
CA GLN A 275 11.47 -51.27 -11.39
C GLN A 275 11.36 -52.52 -12.26
N LEU A 276 10.87 -52.40 -13.51
CA LEU A 276 10.78 -53.51 -14.46
C LEU A 276 12.16 -54.08 -14.82
N LEU A 277 13.19 -53.23 -14.88
CA LEU A 277 14.58 -53.66 -15.09
C LEU A 277 15.17 -54.50 -13.94
N ARG A 278 14.54 -54.51 -12.76
CA ARG A 278 14.96 -55.37 -11.64
C ARG A 278 14.45 -56.81 -11.76
N ASP A 279 13.43 -57.03 -12.59
CA ASP A 279 12.87 -58.34 -12.84
C ASP A 279 13.57 -59.02 -14.04
N PRO A 280 13.58 -60.35 -14.14
CA PRO A 280 14.15 -61.05 -15.29
C PRO A 280 13.38 -60.71 -16.57
N ALA A 281 14.06 -60.07 -17.53
CA ALA A 281 13.51 -59.68 -18.82
C ALA A 281 14.48 -60.05 -19.96
N SER A 282 13.98 -60.17 -21.18
CA SER A 282 14.83 -60.41 -22.34
C SER A 282 15.71 -59.18 -22.66
N PRO A 283 16.84 -59.34 -23.39
CA PRO A 283 17.69 -58.21 -23.77
C PRO A 283 16.97 -57.12 -24.59
N GLU A 284 15.97 -57.50 -25.41
CA GLU A 284 15.15 -56.55 -26.17
C GLU A 284 14.19 -55.76 -25.25
N GLU A 285 13.55 -56.43 -24.28
CA GLU A 285 12.70 -55.78 -23.29
C GLU A 285 13.51 -54.86 -22.37
N GLN A 286 14.71 -55.29 -21.95
CA GLN A 286 15.62 -54.46 -21.17
C GLN A 286 16.05 -53.20 -21.93
N GLY A 287 16.39 -53.33 -23.22
CA GLY A 287 16.68 -52.17 -24.08
C GLY A 287 15.50 -51.19 -24.13
N SER A 288 14.30 -51.70 -24.37
CA SER A 288 13.07 -50.91 -24.41
C SER A 288 12.76 -50.18 -23.09
N PHE A 289 12.95 -50.84 -21.93
CA PHE A 289 12.78 -50.20 -20.63
C PHE A 289 13.82 -49.12 -20.37
N VAL A 290 15.08 -49.34 -20.75
CA VAL A 290 16.14 -48.32 -20.66
C VAL A 290 15.80 -47.11 -21.52
N ASP A 291 15.37 -47.32 -22.76
CA ASP A 291 14.98 -46.23 -23.67
C ASP A 291 13.78 -45.45 -23.12
N MET A 292 12.74 -46.12 -22.62
CA MET A 292 11.58 -45.46 -21.99
C MET A 292 11.94 -44.70 -20.71
N ALA A 293 12.86 -45.23 -19.90
CA ALA A 293 13.37 -44.54 -18.70
C ALA A 293 14.16 -43.29 -19.10
N TYR A 294 15.03 -43.41 -20.11
CA TYR A 294 15.84 -42.33 -20.62
C TYR A 294 14.98 -41.20 -21.20
N ASP A 295 13.98 -41.54 -22.02
CA ASP A 295 13.03 -40.57 -22.58
C ASP A 295 12.21 -39.88 -21.50
N SER A 296 11.75 -40.62 -20.47
CA SER A 296 11.04 -40.06 -19.34
C SER A 296 11.92 -39.09 -18.54
N GLY A 297 13.20 -39.42 -18.33
CA GLY A 297 14.18 -38.55 -17.68
C GLY A 297 14.45 -37.27 -18.47
N ARG A 298 14.61 -37.38 -19.80
CA ARG A 298 14.78 -36.21 -20.69
C ARG A 298 13.58 -35.27 -20.65
N ARG A 299 12.36 -35.82 -20.65
CA ARG A 299 11.12 -35.02 -20.53
C ARG A 299 11.04 -34.29 -19.18
N LEU A 300 11.41 -34.96 -18.09
CA LEU A 300 11.45 -34.34 -16.76
C LEU A 300 12.47 -33.18 -16.72
N LEU A 301 13.65 -33.38 -17.28
CA LEU A 301 14.69 -32.34 -17.30
C LEU A 301 14.25 -31.11 -18.12
N ALA A 302 13.63 -31.34 -19.29
CA ALA A 302 13.08 -30.26 -20.09
C ALA A 302 12.03 -29.45 -19.31
N LEU A 303 11.12 -30.14 -18.60
CA LEU A 303 10.10 -29.51 -17.79
C LEU A 303 10.69 -28.68 -16.64
N LEU A 304 11.71 -29.20 -15.95
CA LEU A 304 12.39 -28.47 -14.88
C LEU A 304 13.08 -27.21 -15.42
N ASN A 305 13.75 -27.31 -16.56
CA ASN A 305 14.40 -26.17 -17.21
C ASN A 305 13.37 -25.11 -17.62
N ASP A 306 12.22 -25.50 -18.17
CA ASP A 306 11.13 -24.58 -18.51
C ASP A 306 10.60 -23.83 -17.26
N ILE A 307 10.49 -24.51 -16.11
CA ILE A 307 10.06 -23.91 -14.83
C ILE A 307 11.11 -22.92 -14.30
N LEU A 308 12.40 -23.27 -14.39
CA LEU A 308 13.50 -22.43 -13.94
C LEU A 308 13.65 -21.19 -14.82
N ASP A 309 13.61 -21.36 -16.14
CA ASP A 309 13.60 -20.26 -17.10
C ASP A 309 12.41 -19.34 -16.80
N PHE A 310 11.21 -19.90 -16.59
CA PHE A 310 10.03 -19.14 -16.25
C PHE A 310 10.16 -18.35 -14.94
N SER A 311 10.65 -18.99 -13.87
CA SER A 311 10.85 -18.34 -12.57
C SER A 311 11.87 -17.20 -12.66
N SER A 312 12.96 -17.42 -13.40
CA SER A 312 14.00 -16.41 -13.65
C SER A 312 13.46 -15.22 -14.46
N MET A 313 12.54 -15.49 -15.40
CA MET A 313 11.86 -14.44 -16.19
C MET A 313 10.86 -13.61 -15.39
N GLU A 314 10.13 -14.20 -14.43
CA GLU A 314 9.21 -13.45 -13.55
C GLU A 314 9.96 -12.57 -12.55
N ALA A 315 11.09 -13.06 -12.03
CA ALA A 315 11.96 -12.30 -11.14
C ALA A 315 12.69 -11.14 -11.86
N GLY A 316 12.64 -11.11 -13.20
CA GLY A 316 13.36 -10.12 -14.01
C GLY A 316 14.88 -10.35 -14.04
N GLU A 317 15.33 -11.53 -13.65
CA GLU A 317 16.74 -11.89 -13.53
C GLU A 317 17.34 -12.39 -14.86
N LEU A 318 16.50 -12.74 -15.83
CA LEU A 318 16.93 -13.21 -17.16
C LEU A 318 17.58 -12.07 -17.98
N LYS A 319 18.91 -12.12 -18.13
CA LYS A 319 19.69 -11.21 -18.97
C LYS A 319 19.89 -11.80 -20.36
N LEU A 320 19.62 -11.02 -21.40
CA LEU A 320 19.87 -11.40 -22.79
C LEU A 320 21.34 -11.22 -23.16
N THR A 321 21.87 -12.14 -23.94
CA THR A 321 23.19 -11.97 -24.59
C THR A 321 23.09 -11.29 -25.94
N ALA A 322 24.14 -10.60 -26.32
CA ALA A 322 24.30 -10.08 -27.67
C ALA A 322 25.61 -10.64 -28.23
N GLU A 323 25.54 -11.85 -28.80
CA GLU A 323 26.68 -12.53 -29.41
C GLU A 323 26.51 -12.63 -30.93
N PRO A 324 27.60 -12.64 -31.71
CA PRO A 324 27.53 -12.86 -33.15
C PRO A 324 27.10 -14.31 -33.46
N PHE A 325 26.03 -14.48 -34.23
CA PHE A 325 25.56 -15.79 -34.65
C PHE A 325 25.14 -15.83 -36.12
N CYS A 326 25.23 -17.02 -36.72
CA CYS A 326 24.79 -17.27 -38.10
C CYS A 326 23.36 -17.79 -38.12
N THR A 327 22.42 -17.00 -38.67
CA THR A 327 21.01 -17.39 -38.73
C THR A 327 20.77 -18.62 -39.59
N ARG A 328 21.54 -18.80 -40.68
CA ARG A 328 21.42 -19.98 -41.55
C ARG A 328 21.84 -21.26 -40.82
N ASP A 329 22.88 -21.20 -40.00
CA ASP A 329 23.33 -22.35 -39.20
C ASP A 329 22.32 -22.70 -38.12
N LEU A 330 21.71 -21.69 -37.48
CA LEU A 330 20.63 -21.88 -36.52
C LEU A 330 19.43 -22.63 -37.14
N LEU A 331 18.96 -22.17 -38.30
CA LEU A 331 17.84 -22.79 -39.02
C LEU A 331 18.16 -24.22 -39.46
N THR A 332 19.37 -24.44 -39.99
CA THR A 332 19.84 -25.76 -40.42
C THR A 332 19.96 -26.72 -39.25
N SER A 333 20.52 -26.25 -38.13
CA SER A 333 20.64 -27.01 -36.89
C SER A 333 19.26 -27.40 -36.34
N ALA A 334 18.29 -26.49 -36.34
CA ALA A 334 16.92 -26.78 -35.94
C ALA A 334 16.29 -27.86 -36.85
N ALA A 335 16.42 -27.72 -38.16
CA ALA A 335 15.87 -28.69 -39.11
C ALA A 335 16.47 -30.11 -38.93
N ASN A 336 17.79 -30.20 -38.72
CA ASN A 336 18.48 -31.47 -38.52
C ASN A 336 17.99 -32.20 -37.26
N VAL A 337 17.73 -31.48 -36.17
CA VAL A 337 17.23 -32.07 -34.92
C VAL A 337 15.85 -32.70 -35.13
N PHE A 338 14.97 -32.06 -35.90
CA PHE A 338 13.61 -32.54 -36.12
C PHE A 338 13.46 -33.45 -37.34
N ALA A 339 14.52 -33.68 -38.14
CA ALA A 339 14.47 -34.48 -39.35
C ALA A 339 13.97 -35.92 -39.10
N ALA A 340 14.42 -36.55 -38.01
CA ALA A 340 13.97 -37.90 -37.63
C ALA A 340 12.49 -37.93 -37.23
N ALA A 341 12.05 -36.97 -36.39
CA ALA A 341 10.65 -36.86 -35.97
C ALA A 341 9.70 -36.57 -37.15
N CYS A 342 10.14 -35.78 -38.12
CA CYS A 342 9.39 -35.55 -39.36
C CYS A 342 9.30 -36.82 -40.22
N ALA A 343 10.38 -37.59 -40.33
CA ALA A 343 10.38 -38.86 -41.07
C ALA A 343 9.42 -39.88 -40.47
N GLU A 344 9.39 -40.00 -39.14
CA GLU A 344 8.45 -40.86 -38.40
C GLU A 344 6.98 -40.46 -38.65
N ASN A 345 6.70 -39.15 -38.65
CA ASN A 345 5.35 -38.61 -38.87
C ASN A 345 5.00 -38.37 -40.36
N ARG A 346 5.85 -38.80 -41.30
CA ARG A 346 5.67 -38.59 -42.76
C ARG A 346 5.43 -37.12 -43.14
N LEU A 347 6.12 -36.21 -42.46
CA LEU A 347 6.05 -34.77 -42.70
C LEU A 347 7.19 -34.30 -43.59
N ASN A 348 6.89 -33.39 -44.51
CA ASN A 348 7.89 -32.67 -45.27
C ASN A 348 8.28 -31.37 -44.55
N LEU A 349 9.47 -31.33 -43.94
CA LEU A 349 10.04 -30.13 -43.35
C LEU A 349 10.88 -29.38 -44.39
N ARG A 350 10.43 -28.18 -44.77
CA ARG A 350 11.15 -27.31 -45.70
C ARG A 350 11.64 -26.06 -44.97
N VAL A 351 12.90 -25.70 -45.18
CA VAL A 351 13.48 -24.45 -44.68
C VAL A 351 13.84 -23.57 -45.87
N VAL A 352 13.37 -22.32 -45.86
CA VAL A 352 13.62 -21.31 -46.88
C VAL A 352 14.24 -20.09 -46.21
N ALA A 353 15.49 -19.80 -46.56
CA ALA A 353 16.25 -18.68 -46.02
C ALA A 353 16.56 -17.70 -47.15
N ASP A 354 15.92 -16.54 -47.14
CA ASP A 354 16.02 -15.51 -48.17
C ASP A 354 17.45 -14.95 -48.30
N ASP A 355 17.84 -14.55 -49.51
CA ASP A 355 19.18 -14.01 -49.80
C ASP A 355 19.46 -12.68 -49.08
N SER A 356 18.43 -11.99 -48.58
CA SER A 356 18.59 -10.81 -47.74
C SER A 356 19.24 -11.08 -46.39
N LEU A 357 19.25 -12.33 -45.91
CA LEU A 357 19.79 -12.67 -44.59
C LEU A 357 21.30 -12.38 -44.50
N PRO A 358 21.75 -11.52 -43.56
CA PRO A 358 23.16 -11.30 -43.31
C PRO A 358 23.82 -12.58 -42.83
N VAL A 359 25.12 -12.74 -43.12
CA VAL A 359 25.91 -13.90 -42.67
C VAL A 359 25.95 -13.98 -41.14
N THR A 360 25.95 -12.83 -40.46
CA THR A 360 26.03 -12.77 -39.00
C THR A 360 25.12 -11.67 -38.46
N LEU A 361 24.39 -11.99 -37.38
CA LEU A 361 23.59 -11.07 -36.59
C LEU A 361 24.10 -11.05 -35.15
N LEU A 362 23.89 -9.95 -34.44
CA LEU A 362 24.14 -9.84 -33.01
C LEU A 362 22.84 -10.05 -32.23
N GLY A 363 22.81 -11.05 -31.35
CA GLY A 363 21.66 -11.35 -30.50
C GLY A 363 21.89 -12.57 -29.64
N ASP A 364 20.83 -13.03 -28.99
CA ASP A 364 20.87 -14.22 -28.13
C ASP A 364 20.47 -15.45 -28.95
N GLU A 365 21.46 -16.16 -29.50
CA GLU A 365 21.23 -17.34 -30.33
C GLU A 365 20.50 -18.44 -29.54
N ALA A 366 20.85 -18.64 -28.26
CA ALA A 366 20.27 -19.67 -27.42
C ALA A 366 18.77 -19.43 -27.19
N ARG A 367 18.36 -18.19 -26.92
CA ARG A 367 16.93 -17.85 -26.76
C ARG A 367 16.17 -17.90 -28.08
N LEU A 368 16.79 -17.50 -29.18
CA LEU A 368 16.17 -17.62 -30.50
C LEU A 368 15.99 -19.09 -30.91
N ARG A 369 16.98 -19.93 -30.61
CA ARG A 369 16.92 -21.39 -30.79
C ARG A 369 15.79 -22.00 -29.96
N GLN A 370 15.66 -21.60 -28.69
CA GLN A 370 14.59 -22.05 -27.81
C GLN A 370 13.20 -21.69 -28.37
N VAL A 371 13.03 -20.45 -28.86
CA VAL A 371 11.79 -20.03 -29.53
C VAL A 371 11.49 -20.91 -30.75
N LEU A 372 12.48 -21.09 -31.63
CA LEU A 372 12.31 -21.86 -32.86
C LEU A 372 11.99 -23.33 -32.56
N PHE A 373 12.65 -23.94 -31.59
CA PHE A 373 12.44 -25.33 -31.21
C PHE A 373 11.05 -25.54 -30.63
N ASN A 374 10.56 -24.63 -29.78
CA ASN A 374 9.22 -24.72 -29.21
C ASN A 374 8.13 -24.62 -30.30
N LEU A 375 8.30 -23.72 -31.27
CA LEU A 375 7.35 -23.57 -32.37
C LEU A 375 7.39 -24.76 -33.33
N LEU A 376 8.58 -25.24 -33.71
CA LEU A 376 8.74 -26.42 -34.57
C LEU A 376 8.20 -27.69 -33.92
N ALA A 377 8.49 -27.90 -32.63
CA ALA A 377 7.97 -29.05 -31.89
C ALA A 377 6.45 -29.05 -31.87
N ASN A 378 5.82 -27.89 -31.67
CA ASN A 378 4.36 -27.75 -31.75
C ASN A 378 3.83 -28.01 -33.17
N ALA A 379 4.43 -27.40 -34.19
CA ALA A 379 4.04 -27.59 -35.58
C ALA A 379 4.06 -29.07 -35.99
N ILE A 380 5.11 -29.80 -35.64
CA ILE A 380 5.26 -31.24 -35.92
C ILE A 380 4.25 -32.06 -35.11
N LYS A 381 4.11 -31.77 -33.82
CA LYS A 381 3.21 -32.49 -32.91
C LYS A 381 1.75 -32.42 -33.36
N PHE A 382 1.30 -31.28 -33.86
CA PHE A 382 -0.09 -31.03 -34.25
C PHE A 382 -0.37 -31.22 -35.75
N THR A 383 0.61 -31.72 -36.50
CA THR A 383 0.48 -32.06 -37.93
C THR A 383 0.66 -33.57 -38.11
N PRO A 384 -0.43 -34.35 -38.21
CA PRO A 384 -0.33 -35.81 -38.36
C PRO A 384 0.27 -36.25 -39.71
N SER A 385 0.05 -35.46 -40.76
CA SER A 385 0.61 -35.66 -42.11
C SER A 385 0.57 -34.33 -42.87
N GLY A 386 1.45 -34.15 -43.86
CA GLY A 386 1.55 -32.91 -44.63
C GLY A 386 2.94 -32.27 -44.58
N SER A 387 3.00 -30.96 -44.37
CA SER A 387 4.27 -30.22 -44.41
C SER A 387 4.38 -29.16 -43.33
N VAL A 388 5.60 -28.91 -42.90
CA VAL A 388 5.99 -27.77 -42.06
C VAL A 388 7.00 -26.94 -42.85
N LEU A 389 6.74 -25.64 -42.98
CA LEU A 389 7.58 -24.68 -43.68
C LEU A 389 8.16 -23.68 -42.67
N VAL A 390 9.47 -23.50 -42.70
CA VAL A 390 10.17 -22.44 -41.96
C VAL A 390 10.73 -21.45 -42.96
N GLU A 391 10.35 -20.19 -42.82
CA GLU A 391 10.83 -19.09 -43.66
C GLU A 391 11.56 -18.06 -42.82
N ALA A 392 12.65 -17.52 -43.34
CA ALA A 392 13.42 -16.47 -42.69
C ALA A 392 13.86 -15.41 -43.70
N TRP A 393 13.63 -14.14 -43.37
CA TRP A 393 14.09 -12.99 -44.15
C TRP A 393 14.37 -11.79 -43.25
N VAL A 394 15.07 -10.77 -43.75
CA VAL A 394 15.27 -9.52 -43.00
C VAL A 394 14.78 -8.30 -43.76
N ARG A 395 14.47 -7.24 -43.01
CA ARG A 395 14.28 -5.89 -43.56
C ARG A 395 15.08 -4.87 -42.74
N PRO A 396 15.52 -3.76 -43.37
CA PRO A 396 16.15 -2.65 -42.63
C PRO A 396 15.25 -2.13 -41.51
N HIS A 397 15.84 -1.79 -40.35
CA HIS A 397 15.09 -1.15 -39.25
C HIS A 397 14.94 0.35 -39.51
N GLY A 398 14.04 0.74 -40.41
CA GLY A 398 13.86 2.15 -40.76
C GLY A 398 15.13 2.76 -41.36
N THR A 399 15.64 3.83 -40.74
CA THR A 399 16.87 4.53 -41.15
C THR A 399 18.11 4.14 -40.32
N ASP A 400 17.99 3.18 -39.39
CA ASP A 400 19.09 2.72 -38.56
C ASP A 400 19.88 1.62 -39.27
N PHE A 401 21.03 1.98 -39.86
CA PHE A 401 21.90 1.06 -40.60
C PHE A 401 22.63 0.04 -39.69
N GLY A 402 22.59 0.20 -38.36
CA GLY A 402 23.17 -0.74 -37.41
C GLY A 402 22.20 -1.84 -36.97
N ARG A 403 20.93 -1.79 -37.40
CA ARG A 403 19.89 -2.73 -36.97
C ARG A 403 19.03 -3.23 -38.12
N VAL A 404 18.59 -4.48 -38.00
CA VAL A 404 17.68 -5.14 -38.93
C VAL A 404 16.49 -5.73 -38.17
N ARG A 405 15.39 -5.94 -38.90
CA ARG A 405 14.26 -6.73 -38.42
C ARG A 405 14.36 -8.10 -39.06
N LEU A 406 14.66 -9.11 -38.25
CA LEU A 406 14.57 -10.51 -38.63
C LEU A 406 13.11 -10.94 -38.55
N TYR A 407 12.61 -11.51 -39.63
CA TYR A 407 11.30 -12.14 -39.70
C TYR A 407 11.48 -13.65 -39.79
N LEU A 408 10.71 -14.38 -39.00
CA LEU A 408 10.61 -15.84 -39.06
C LEU A 408 9.13 -16.21 -39.21
N ALA A 409 8.82 -17.13 -40.12
CA ALA A 409 7.50 -17.71 -40.25
C ALA A 409 7.61 -19.23 -40.12
N ILE A 410 6.77 -19.82 -39.26
CA ILE A 410 6.62 -21.26 -39.14
C ILE A 410 5.18 -21.59 -39.51
N THR A 411 4.99 -22.30 -40.62
CA THR A 411 3.68 -22.67 -41.15
C THR A 411 3.55 -24.17 -41.19
N ASP A 412 2.49 -24.70 -40.58
CA ASP A 412 2.11 -26.10 -40.63
C ASP A 412 0.76 -26.29 -41.32
N THR A 413 0.52 -27.49 -41.84
CA THR A 413 -0.76 -27.92 -42.45
C THR A 413 -1.54 -28.82 -41.50
N GLY A 414 -1.41 -28.59 -40.19
CA GLY A 414 -1.98 -29.44 -39.15
C GLY A 414 -3.46 -29.19 -38.88
N ILE A 415 -3.91 -29.58 -37.69
CA ILE A 415 -5.33 -29.50 -37.29
C ILE A 415 -5.86 -28.06 -37.14
N GLY A 416 -4.98 -27.07 -37.06
CA GLY A 416 -5.35 -25.68 -36.78
C GLY A 416 -5.98 -25.47 -35.39
N MET A 417 -6.48 -24.27 -35.13
CA MET A 417 -7.07 -23.85 -33.86
C MET A 417 -8.42 -23.15 -34.07
N GLU A 418 -9.27 -23.20 -33.04
CA GLU A 418 -10.53 -22.43 -32.98
C GLU A 418 -10.27 -20.98 -32.53
N ASP A 419 -11.05 -20.02 -33.01
CA ASP A 419 -10.88 -18.59 -32.72
C ASP A 419 -10.87 -18.26 -31.21
N GLU A 420 -11.69 -18.95 -30.41
CA GLU A 420 -11.75 -18.76 -28.96
C GLU A 420 -10.44 -19.11 -28.25
N LYS A 421 -9.64 -20.03 -28.83
CA LYS A 421 -8.36 -20.49 -28.28
C LYS A 421 -7.20 -19.57 -28.65
N LEU A 422 -7.29 -18.81 -29.74
CA LEU A 422 -6.25 -17.87 -30.15
C LEU A 422 -5.98 -16.78 -29.10
N GLY A 423 -7.04 -16.32 -28.42
CA GLY A 423 -6.93 -15.28 -27.38
C GLY A 423 -6.21 -15.74 -26.11
N THR A 424 -6.26 -17.03 -25.78
CA THR A 424 -5.69 -17.62 -24.56
C THR A 424 -4.42 -18.43 -24.83
N MET A 425 -3.94 -18.47 -26.07
CA MET A 425 -2.84 -19.34 -26.49
C MET A 425 -1.51 -19.08 -25.77
N PHE A 426 -1.26 -17.83 -25.40
CA PHE A 426 -0.04 -17.43 -24.68
C PHE A 426 -0.24 -17.38 -23.16
N GLU A 427 -1.43 -17.70 -22.67
CA GLU A 427 -1.69 -17.83 -21.24
C GLU A 427 -1.05 -19.12 -20.68
N ARG A 428 -0.78 -19.12 -19.39
CA ARG A 428 -0.03 -20.19 -18.71
C ARG A 428 -0.94 -21.41 -18.55
N PHE A 429 -0.39 -22.61 -18.78
CA PHE A 429 -1.10 -23.88 -18.58
C PHE A 429 -2.34 -24.06 -19.46
N THR A 430 -2.50 -23.23 -20.49
CA THR A 430 -3.59 -23.37 -21.44
C THR A 430 -3.32 -24.58 -22.34
N GLN A 431 -4.18 -25.59 -22.25
CA GLN A 431 -4.22 -26.73 -23.16
C GLN A 431 -5.45 -26.62 -24.05
N ALA A 432 -5.31 -26.97 -25.33
CA ALA A 432 -6.42 -26.92 -26.30
C ALA A 432 -7.57 -27.85 -25.88
N ASP A 433 -7.24 -29.03 -25.36
CA ASP A 433 -8.19 -30.01 -24.84
C ASP A 433 -8.28 -29.91 -23.30
N GLY A 434 -9.40 -29.37 -22.79
CA GLY A 434 -9.72 -29.41 -21.35
C GLY A 434 -10.06 -30.81 -20.82
N SER A 435 -9.96 -31.83 -21.67
CA SER A 435 -10.19 -33.24 -21.35
C SER A 435 -8.87 -33.95 -21.06
N PHE A 436 -8.80 -34.63 -19.92
CA PHE A 436 -7.72 -35.52 -19.48
C PHE A 436 -7.39 -36.71 -20.44
N THR A 437 -7.97 -36.74 -21.64
CA THR A 437 -7.78 -37.81 -22.64
C THR A 437 -6.48 -37.63 -23.42
N ARG A 438 -5.54 -38.52 -23.07
CA ARG A 438 -4.15 -38.68 -23.49
C ARG A 438 -3.93 -38.80 -25.01
N ARG A 439 -3.81 -37.70 -25.75
CA ARG A 439 -3.17 -37.73 -27.08
C ARG A 439 -2.05 -36.71 -27.29
N TYR A 440 -2.10 -35.56 -26.61
CA TYR A 440 -1.10 -34.50 -26.77
C TYR A 440 -0.62 -33.95 -25.42
N GLN A 441 0.38 -34.57 -24.79
CA GLN A 441 0.95 -34.12 -23.51
C GLN A 441 1.91 -32.92 -23.65
N GLY A 442 1.92 -32.01 -22.68
CA GLY A 442 2.90 -30.93 -22.52
C GLY A 442 2.47 -29.93 -21.44
N ALA A 443 3.43 -29.33 -20.73
CA ALA A 443 3.19 -28.47 -19.55
C ALA A 443 2.37 -27.20 -19.81
N GLY A 444 2.04 -26.87 -21.07
CA GLY A 444 1.34 -25.62 -21.43
C GLY A 444 2.15 -24.36 -21.15
N LEU A 445 3.47 -24.48 -20.95
CA LEU A 445 4.38 -23.36 -20.69
C LEU A 445 5.14 -22.90 -21.94
N GLY A 446 5.33 -23.76 -22.93
CA GLY A 446 6.19 -23.49 -24.09
C GLY A 446 5.83 -22.22 -24.87
N LEU A 447 4.55 -21.98 -25.16
CA LEU A 447 4.11 -20.78 -25.89
C LEU A 447 4.13 -19.52 -25.00
N ALA A 448 3.84 -19.64 -23.71
CA ALA A 448 3.99 -18.54 -22.75
C ALA A 448 5.46 -18.10 -22.62
N ILE A 449 6.40 -19.06 -22.60
CA ILE A 449 7.85 -18.82 -22.64
C ILE A 449 8.24 -18.14 -23.95
N VAL A 450 7.76 -18.64 -25.10
CA VAL A 450 8.02 -18.01 -26.42
C VAL A 450 7.58 -16.56 -26.42
N LYS A 451 6.34 -16.27 -25.98
CA LYS A 451 5.82 -14.90 -25.94
C LYS A 451 6.70 -14.00 -25.06
N ARG A 452 7.08 -14.48 -23.88
CA ARG A 452 7.91 -13.72 -22.94
C ARG A 452 9.31 -13.46 -23.48
N LEU A 453 9.96 -14.46 -24.10
CA LEU A 453 11.27 -14.32 -24.73
C LEU A 453 11.23 -13.31 -25.88
N ILE A 454 10.21 -13.39 -26.74
CA ILE A 454 10.00 -12.41 -27.82
C ILE A 454 9.83 -11.00 -27.26
N ASP A 455 9.02 -10.83 -26.20
CA ASP A 455 8.82 -9.52 -25.56
C ASP A 455 10.13 -8.98 -24.93
N LEU A 456 10.91 -9.83 -24.27
CA LEU A 456 12.23 -9.46 -23.73
C LEU A 456 13.21 -9.05 -24.83
N MET A 457 13.20 -9.76 -25.96
CA MET A 457 13.98 -9.43 -27.16
C MET A 457 13.37 -8.25 -27.96
N ARG A 458 12.32 -7.60 -27.44
CA ARG A 458 11.61 -6.46 -28.05
C ARG A 458 11.03 -6.77 -29.44
N GLY A 459 10.69 -8.02 -29.67
CA GLY A 459 10.04 -8.50 -30.88
C GLY A 459 8.52 -8.50 -30.81
N THR A 460 7.90 -9.02 -31.86
CA THR A 460 6.46 -9.26 -31.93
C THR A 460 6.20 -10.66 -32.47
N ILE A 461 5.15 -11.31 -31.95
CA ILE A 461 4.66 -12.61 -32.41
C ILE A 461 3.20 -12.46 -32.82
N THR A 462 2.80 -13.11 -33.92
CA THR A 462 1.43 -13.13 -34.43
C THR A 462 1.12 -14.54 -34.92
N VAL A 463 -0.08 -15.02 -34.60
CA VAL A 463 -0.52 -16.37 -34.96
C VAL A 463 -1.77 -16.23 -35.81
N VAL A 464 -1.78 -16.95 -36.93
CA VAL A 464 -2.95 -17.09 -37.82
C VAL A 464 -3.20 -18.59 -37.94
N SER A 465 -4.41 -19.04 -37.61
CA SER A 465 -4.75 -20.46 -37.65
C SER A 465 -6.20 -20.60 -38.07
N GLU A 466 -6.50 -21.65 -38.84
CA GLU A 466 -7.86 -22.01 -39.22
C GLU A 466 -8.03 -23.51 -39.03
N THR A 467 -9.14 -23.91 -38.42
CA THR A 467 -9.39 -25.31 -38.07
C THR A 467 -9.40 -26.19 -39.34
N GLY A 468 -8.51 -27.19 -39.37
CA GLY A 468 -8.32 -28.11 -40.50
C GLY A 468 -7.43 -27.60 -41.63
N GLN A 469 -6.95 -26.35 -41.58
CA GLN A 469 -6.05 -25.76 -42.59
C GLN A 469 -4.61 -25.58 -42.08
N GLY A 470 -4.41 -25.67 -40.76
CA GLY A 470 -3.10 -25.55 -40.10
C GLY A 470 -2.86 -24.19 -39.44
N THR A 471 -1.62 -23.96 -39.01
CA THR A 471 -1.24 -22.75 -38.27
C THR A 471 -0.01 -22.08 -38.89
N SER A 472 -0.02 -20.75 -38.94
CA SER A 472 1.11 -19.91 -39.30
C SER A 472 1.48 -18.99 -38.15
N VAL A 473 2.71 -19.10 -37.65
CA VAL A 473 3.26 -18.25 -36.61
C VAL A 473 4.32 -17.33 -37.21
N TYR A 474 4.10 -16.03 -37.08
CA TYR A 474 5.00 -14.99 -37.55
C TYR A 474 5.71 -14.34 -36.38
N LEU A 475 7.03 -14.21 -36.47
CA LEU A 475 7.89 -13.54 -35.51
C LEU A 475 8.61 -12.39 -36.20
N MET A 476 8.79 -11.29 -35.47
CA MET A 476 9.67 -10.20 -35.86
C MET A 476 10.56 -9.84 -34.67
N LEU A 477 11.88 -9.77 -34.91
CA LEU A 477 12.88 -9.47 -33.90
C LEU A 477 13.80 -8.34 -34.37
N PRO A 478 13.97 -7.26 -33.57
CA PRO A 478 14.98 -6.25 -33.84
C PRO A 478 16.36 -6.77 -33.41
N LEU A 479 17.26 -6.99 -34.37
CA LEU A 479 18.62 -7.46 -34.12
C LEU A 479 19.64 -6.44 -34.62
N ALA A 480 20.82 -6.42 -34.02
CA ALA A 480 21.91 -5.57 -34.46
C ALA A 480 22.76 -6.28 -35.51
N LEU A 481 23.38 -5.51 -36.41
CA LEU A 481 24.45 -6.00 -37.26
C LEU A 481 25.79 -5.88 -36.51
N PRO A 482 26.72 -6.83 -36.68
CA PRO A 482 28.08 -6.64 -36.20
C PRO A 482 28.67 -5.34 -36.75
N ALA A 483 29.45 -4.64 -35.93
CA ALA A 483 30.11 -3.41 -36.35
C ALA A 483 30.94 -3.69 -37.63
N PRO A 484 30.89 -2.80 -38.64
CA PRO A 484 31.70 -2.98 -39.84
C PRO A 484 33.17 -2.99 -39.44
N ILE A 485 33.81 -4.16 -39.61
CA ILE A 485 35.26 -4.28 -39.49
C ILE A 485 35.85 -3.48 -40.66
N PRO A 486 36.80 -2.55 -40.42
CA PRO A 486 37.51 -1.87 -41.51
C PRO A 486 38.07 -2.92 -42.48
N ALA A 487 37.87 -2.69 -43.78
CA ALA A 487 38.31 -3.56 -44.85
C ALA A 487 39.85 -3.64 -44.91
N ALA A 488 40.44 -4.39 -44.00
CA ALA A 488 41.85 -4.74 -43.95
C ALA A 488 42.06 -6.04 -43.14
N GLN A 489 41.12 -6.99 -43.18
CA GLN A 489 41.36 -8.37 -42.74
C GLN A 489 40.20 -9.29 -43.16
N ALA A 490 40.02 -9.47 -44.46
CA ALA A 490 39.13 -10.51 -44.98
C ALA A 490 39.63 -11.00 -46.35
N CYS A 491 40.60 -11.91 -46.32
CA CYS A 491 40.69 -13.02 -47.27
C CYS A 491 41.74 -14.00 -46.74
N GLY A 492 41.26 -15.14 -46.25
CA GLY A 492 42.08 -16.24 -45.77
C GLY A 492 41.26 -17.51 -45.63
N VAL A 493 40.37 -17.78 -46.60
CA VAL A 493 39.80 -19.11 -46.79
C VAL A 493 40.74 -19.83 -47.75
N GLU A 494 41.81 -20.40 -47.21
CA GLU A 494 42.57 -21.45 -47.88
C GLU A 494 42.47 -22.73 -47.06
N GLY A 495 42.01 -23.79 -47.74
CA GLY A 495 41.70 -25.06 -47.13
C GLY A 495 42.92 -25.75 -46.52
N ALA A 496 42.68 -26.40 -45.39
CA ALA A 496 43.56 -27.46 -44.89
C ALA A 496 42.77 -28.77 -44.94
N LYS A 497 43.08 -29.54 -45.99
CA LYS A 497 42.80 -30.97 -46.11
C LYS A 497 43.33 -31.71 -44.87
N GLY A 498 42.58 -32.75 -44.48
CA GLY A 498 43.02 -33.98 -43.83
C GLY A 498 44.31 -33.93 -42.99
N ALA A 499 44.16 -33.90 -41.67
CA ALA A 499 45.14 -34.49 -40.77
C ALA A 499 44.55 -35.82 -40.26
N GLU A 500 44.98 -36.90 -40.89
CA GLU A 500 44.77 -38.25 -40.38
C GLU A 500 45.31 -38.36 -38.95
N ALA A 501 44.56 -39.08 -38.12
CA ALA A 501 44.85 -39.30 -36.72
C ALA A 501 46.24 -39.91 -36.51
N ARG A 502 47.07 -39.26 -35.68
CA ARG A 502 48.09 -39.98 -34.90
C ARG A 502 47.37 -40.97 -33.99
N LYS A 503 47.23 -42.20 -34.48
CA LYS A 503 47.00 -43.39 -33.65
C LYS A 503 48.35 -43.76 -33.03
N ASP A 504 48.35 -44.01 -31.72
CA ASP A 504 49.35 -44.79 -30.96
C ASP A 504 49.87 -44.14 -29.66
N GLU A 505 49.27 -43.07 -29.15
CA GLU A 505 49.38 -42.70 -27.73
C GLU A 505 48.00 -42.64 -27.06
N PRO A 506 47.80 -43.30 -25.89
CA PRO A 506 46.57 -43.17 -25.12
C PRO A 506 46.44 -41.72 -24.65
N ARG A 507 45.35 -41.07 -25.06
CA ARG A 507 45.05 -39.69 -24.68
C ARG A 507 44.55 -39.68 -23.24
N ARG A 508 45.30 -39.05 -22.34
CA ARG A 508 45.06 -39.01 -20.90
C ARG A 508 44.18 -37.83 -20.53
N VAL A 509 43.06 -38.10 -19.89
CA VAL A 509 42.08 -37.10 -19.45
C VAL A 509 42.08 -37.04 -17.92
N LEU A 510 42.16 -35.83 -17.36
CA LEU A 510 41.84 -35.59 -15.95
C LEU A 510 40.38 -35.13 -15.88
N LEU A 511 39.52 -35.94 -15.28
CA LEU A 511 38.13 -35.59 -14.98
C LEU A 511 38.03 -35.16 -13.52
N VAL A 512 37.63 -33.92 -13.28
CA VAL A 512 37.42 -33.35 -11.95
C VAL A 512 35.94 -33.06 -11.77
N GLU A 513 35.31 -33.80 -10.87
CA GLU A 513 33.86 -33.78 -10.64
C GLU A 513 33.59 -34.28 -9.22
N ASP A 514 32.87 -33.51 -8.41
CA ASP A 514 32.62 -33.84 -7.01
C ASP A 514 31.49 -34.87 -6.86
N GLU A 515 30.46 -34.77 -7.72
CA GLU A 515 29.32 -35.69 -7.73
C GLU A 515 29.69 -37.06 -8.30
N GLU A 516 29.67 -38.09 -7.45
CA GLU A 516 30.09 -39.46 -7.78
C GLU A 516 29.38 -40.03 -9.03
N VAL A 517 28.09 -39.76 -9.19
CA VAL A 517 27.28 -40.23 -10.32
C VAL A 517 27.68 -39.55 -11.63
N SER A 518 27.82 -38.21 -11.62
CA SER A 518 28.29 -37.44 -12.78
C SER A 518 29.71 -37.86 -13.18
N ARG A 519 30.59 -38.08 -12.19
CA ARG A 519 31.97 -38.52 -12.39
C ARG A 519 32.03 -39.89 -13.03
N LEU A 520 31.25 -40.85 -12.54
CA LEU A 520 31.18 -42.19 -13.10
C LEU A 520 30.61 -42.18 -14.53
N ALA A 521 29.53 -41.44 -14.77
CA ALA A 521 28.91 -41.35 -16.08
C ALA A 521 29.88 -40.74 -17.12
N THR A 522 30.49 -39.61 -16.80
CA THR A 522 31.45 -38.92 -17.69
C THR A 522 32.70 -39.77 -17.92
N LYS A 523 33.21 -40.46 -16.88
CA LYS A 523 34.31 -41.42 -17.00
C LYS A 523 33.98 -42.54 -18.00
N LEU A 524 32.82 -43.17 -17.87
CA LEU A 524 32.40 -44.26 -18.77
C LEU A 524 32.27 -43.78 -20.23
N LEU A 525 31.76 -42.56 -20.45
CA LEU A 525 31.70 -41.97 -21.80
C LEU A 525 33.10 -41.75 -22.39
N LEU A 526 34.04 -41.24 -21.59
CA LEU A 526 35.43 -41.02 -22.00
C LEU A 526 36.18 -42.34 -22.27
N GLU A 527 36.02 -43.34 -21.40
CA GLU A 527 36.60 -44.68 -21.59
C GLU A 527 36.05 -45.36 -22.86
N ARG A 528 34.75 -45.21 -23.13
CA ARG A 528 34.12 -45.69 -24.38
C ARG A 528 34.68 -45.01 -25.63
N LEU A 529 35.15 -43.78 -25.50
CA LEU A 529 35.82 -43.04 -26.58
C LEU A 529 37.33 -43.36 -26.69
N GLY A 530 37.86 -44.25 -25.84
CA GLY A 530 39.24 -44.73 -25.88
C GLY A 530 40.26 -43.86 -25.12
N TYR A 531 39.80 -43.00 -24.20
CA TYR A 531 40.67 -42.18 -23.36
C TYR A 531 41.10 -42.90 -22.07
N ASP A 532 42.31 -42.63 -21.59
CA ASP A 532 42.77 -43.05 -20.25
C ASP A 532 42.36 -41.97 -19.23
N VAL A 533 41.39 -42.28 -18.38
CA VAL A 533 40.74 -41.30 -17.50
C VAL A 533 41.25 -41.44 -16.07
N THR A 534 41.64 -40.33 -15.47
CA THR A 534 41.83 -40.25 -14.02
C THR A 534 40.91 -39.22 -13.43
N CYS A 535 40.39 -39.58 -12.26
CA CYS A 535 39.33 -38.88 -11.59
C CYS A 535 39.90 -38.17 -10.37
N ALA A 536 39.43 -36.95 -10.14
CA ALA A 536 39.62 -36.19 -8.91
C ALA A 536 38.25 -35.71 -8.42
N ALA A 537 38.04 -35.67 -7.10
CA ALA A 537 36.77 -35.30 -6.50
C ALA A 537 36.69 -33.81 -6.08
N ASN A 538 37.78 -33.06 -6.21
CA ASN A 538 37.86 -31.64 -5.89
C ASN A 538 39.09 -31.00 -6.56
N GLY A 539 39.21 -29.67 -6.51
CA GLY A 539 40.32 -28.94 -7.11
C GLY A 539 41.69 -29.28 -6.53
N GLN A 540 41.77 -29.63 -5.24
CA GLN A 540 43.04 -29.96 -4.58
C GLN A 540 43.59 -31.29 -5.10
N GLU A 541 42.76 -32.32 -5.16
CA GLU A 541 43.09 -33.60 -5.80
C GLU A 541 43.44 -33.43 -7.28
N ALA A 542 42.78 -32.48 -7.97
CA ALA A 542 43.09 -32.17 -9.37
C ALA A 542 44.50 -31.61 -9.54
N VAL A 543 44.89 -30.65 -8.69
CA VAL A 543 46.24 -30.06 -8.69
C VAL A 543 47.30 -31.11 -8.35
N GLU A 544 47.03 -31.98 -7.37
CA GLU A 544 47.92 -33.08 -6.98
C GLU A 544 48.09 -34.10 -8.11
N ALA A 545 46.99 -34.53 -8.71
CA ALA A 545 47.00 -35.44 -9.85
C ALA A 545 47.74 -34.84 -11.05
N TRP A 546 47.45 -33.58 -11.39
CA TRP A 546 48.11 -32.86 -12.49
C TRP A 546 49.62 -32.67 -12.24
N SER A 547 50.02 -32.47 -10.98
CA SER A 547 51.44 -32.34 -10.61
C SER A 547 52.21 -33.64 -10.78
N GLY A 548 51.57 -34.78 -10.49
CA GLY A 548 52.18 -36.11 -10.52
C GLY A 548 52.32 -36.73 -11.91
N ARG A 549 51.51 -36.31 -12.90
CA ARG A 549 51.54 -36.87 -14.25
C ARG A 549 51.00 -35.90 -15.30
N ARG A 550 51.41 -36.07 -16.57
CA ARG A 550 50.91 -35.26 -17.69
C ARG A 550 49.54 -35.72 -18.17
N PHE A 551 48.71 -34.75 -18.56
CA PHE A 551 47.40 -34.94 -19.16
C PHE A 551 47.29 -34.16 -20.48
N ASP A 552 46.53 -34.70 -21.42
CA ASP A 552 46.27 -34.09 -22.72
C ASP A 552 45.09 -33.11 -22.68
N VAL A 553 44.16 -33.30 -21.72
CA VAL A 553 43.05 -32.40 -21.45
C VAL A 553 42.54 -32.61 -20.02
N VAL A 554 42.07 -31.52 -19.41
CA VAL A 554 41.39 -31.53 -18.11
C VAL A 554 39.94 -31.12 -18.32
N LEU A 555 38.99 -31.93 -17.84
CA LEU A 555 37.59 -31.54 -17.65
C LEU A 555 37.44 -31.15 -16.18
N MET A 556 37.17 -29.87 -15.93
CA MET A 556 37.20 -29.28 -14.60
C MET A 556 35.82 -28.75 -14.24
N ASP A 557 35.16 -29.36 -13.27
CA ASP A 557 33.99 -28.73 -12.65
C ASP A 557 34.38 -27.44 -11.92
N ILE A 558 33.52 -26.44 -11.98
CA ILE A 558 33.79 -25.10 -11.42
C ILE A 558 33.41 -25.04 -9.95
N GLN A 559 32.26 -25.61 -9.57
CA GLN A 559 31.72 -25.51 -8.22
C GLN A 559 31.95 -26.81 -7.46
N MET A 560 33.08 -26.89 -6.76
CA MET A 560 33.45 -28.07 -5.98
C MET A 560 33.94 -27.67 -4.57
N PRO A 561 33.82 -28.54 -3.57
CA PRO A 561 34.33 -28.30 -2.22
C PRO A 561 35.87 -28.28 -2.16
N VAL A 562 36.42 -27.77 -1.04
CA VAL A 562 37.86 -27.68 -0.73
C VAL A 562 38.62 -26.64 -1.55
N LEU A 563 38.64 -26.80 -2.88
CA LEU A 563 39.28 -25.87 -3.81
C LEU A 563 38.42 -25.83 -5.07
N ASP A 564 38.00 -24.63 -5.47
CA ASP A 564 37.13 -24.47 -6.63
C ASP A 564 37.89 -24.65 -7.96
N GLY A 565 37.16 -24.86 -9.05
CA GLY A 565 37.78 -25.13 -10.36
C GLY A 565 38.56 -23.95 -10.95
N VAL A 566 38.23 -22.72 -10.56
CA VAL A 566 38.92 -21.49 -11.01
C VAL A 566 40.24 -21.34 -10.26
N GLU A 567 40.23 -21.50 -8.94
CA GLU A 567 41.43 -21.51 -8.09
C GLU A 567 42.38 -22.64 -8.48
N ALA A 568 41.86 -23.85 -8.71
CA ALA A 568 42.63 -24.98 -9.20
C ALA A 568 43.27 -24.68 -10.57
N THR A 569 42.52 -24.03 -11.48
CA THR A 569 43.04 -23.59 -12.77
C THR A 569 44.18 -22.59 -12.60
N HIS A 570 44.03 -21.59 -11.73
CA HIS A 570 45.10 -20.61 -11.45
C HIS A 570 46.37 -21.28 -10.95
N ILE A 571 46.24 -22.25 -10.05
CA ILE A 571 47.39 -23.00 -9.51
C ILE A 571 48.06 -23.82 -10.61
N ILE A 572 47.29 -24.53 -11.45
CA ILE A 572 47.82 -25.28 -12.59
C ILE A 572 48.56 -24.35 -13.55
N ARG A 573 47.98 -23.18 -13.91
CA ARG A 573 48.62 -22.19 -14.78
C ARG A 573 49.91 -21.62 -14.19
N ALA A 574 49.95 -21.38 -12.88
CA ALA A 574 51.17 -20.91 -12.20
C ALA A 574 52.27 -21.99 -12.22
N MET A 575 51.92 -23.26 -12.01
CA MET A 575 52.85 -24.38 -12.09
C MET A 575 53.37 -24.62 -13.51
N GLU A 576 52.52 -24.47 -14.53
CA GLU A 576 52.94 -24.51 -15.94
C GLU A 576 53.99 -23.44 -16.24
N ALA A 577 53.75 -22.20 -15.80
CA ALA A 577 54.68 -21.09 -16.00
C ALA A 577 56.01 -21.29 -15.22
N GLN A 578 55.94 -21.79 -13.98
CA GLN A 578 57.13 -22.03 -13.15
C GLN A 578 58.01 -23.16 -13.71
N ARG A 579 57.40 -24.17 -14.34
CA ARG A 579 58.07 -25.37 -14.85
C ARG A 579 58.35 -25.33 -16.36
N ASP A 580 58.06 -24.21 -17.01
CA ASP A 580 58.16 -24.02 -18.47
C ASP A 580 57.47 -25.14 -19.27
N LEU A 581 56.24 -25.46 -18.86
CA LEU A 581 55.44 -26.53 -19.46
C LEU A 581 54.45 -25.95 -20.50
N PRO A 582 54.17 -26.69 -21.59
CA PRO A 582 53.09 -26.32 -22.48
C PRO A 582 51.76 -26.35 -21.74
N ARG A 583 50.86 -25.41 -22.08
CA ARG A 583 49.53 -25.33 -21.46
C ARG A 583 48.69 -26.57 -21.75
N THR A 584 48.26 -27.27 -20.71
CA THR A 584 47.23 -28.30 -20.83
C THR A 584 45.88 -27.63 -21.09
N PRO A 585 45.09 -28.05 -22.09
CA PRO A 585 43.72 -27.58 -22.26
C PRO A 585 42.86 -27.90 -21.04
N ILE A 586 42.18 -26.90 -20.47
CA ILE A 586 41.24 -27.06 -19.33
C ILE A 586 39.86 -26.60 -19.80
N ILE A 587 38.88 -27.52 -19.77
CA ILE A 587 37.48 -27.29 -20.15
C ILE A 587 36.64 -27.23 -18.89
N ALA A 588 35.88 -26.15 -18.70
CA ALA A 588 34.96 -25.99 -17.59
C ALA A 588 33.73 -26.91 -17.74
N LEU A 589 33.34 -27.60 -16.69
CA LEU A 589 32.01 -28.19 -16.54
C LEU A 589 31.20 -27.25 -15.63
N THR A 590 30.03 -26.79 -16.09
CA THR A 590 29.20 -25.84 -15.31
C THR A 590 27.73 -26.26 -15.31
N ALA A 591 27.04 -26.06 -14.19
CA ALA A 591 25.59 -26.24 -14.07
C ALA A 591 24.80 -25.16 -14.82
N TYR A 592 25.43 -24.00 -15.08
CA TYR A 592 24.84 -22.86 -15.76
C TYR A 592 25.82 -22.31 -16.79
N ALA A 593 25.50 -22.43 -18.08
CA ALA A 593 26.21 -21.71 -19.14
C ALA A 593 25.62 -20.30 -19.25
N MET A 594 25.82 -19.47 -18.22
CA MET A 594 25.32 -18.10 -18.20
C MET A 594 26.30 -17.13 -18.88
N PRO A 595 25.80 -16.02 -19.42
CA PRO A 595 26.64 -15.01 -20.05
C PRO A 595 27.51 -14.29 -19.03
N GLY A 596 28.81 -14.19 -19.31
CA GLY A 596 29.83 -13.67 -18.40
C GLY A 596 30.61 -14.74 -17.65
N ASP A 597 30.09 -15.97 -17.53
CA ASP A 597 30.88 -17.10 -17.03
C ASP A 597 31.98 -17.48 -18.02
N ARG A 598 31.71 -17.43 -19.34
CA ARG A 598 32.73 -17.67 -20.38
C ARG A 598 33.89 -16.67 -20.31
N GLU A 599 33.60 -15.38 -20.16
CA GLU A 599 34.62 -14.33 -20.01
C GLU A 599 35.43 -14.54 -18.72
N ARG A 600 34.75 -14.80 -17.60
CA ARG A 600 35.39 -15.13 -16.31
C ARG A 600 36.28 -16.38 -16.41
N PHE A 601 35.85 -17.41 -17.13
CA PHE A 601 36.62 -18.64 -17.31
C PHE A 601 37.82 -18.45 -18.25
N LEU A 602 37.66 -17.67 -19.32
CA LEU A 602 38.77 -17.31 -20.21
C LEU A 602 39.82 -16.43 -19.50
N GLU A 603 39.38 -15.47 -18.69
CA GLU A 603 40.25 -14.65 -17.83
C GLU A 603 40.99 -15.49 -16.78
N ALA A 604 40.32 -16.48 -16.20
CA ALA A 604 40.90 -17.44 -15.27
C ALA A 604 41.90 -18.42 -15.94
N GLY A 605 41.94 -18.46 -17.27
CA GLY A 605 42.87 -19.30 -18.03
C GLY A 605 42.33 -20.67 -18.43
N LEU A 606 41.02 -20.89 -18.36
CA LEU A 606 40.33 -22.02 -18.98
C LEU A 606 40.20 -21.78 -20.49
N ASN A 607 39.99 -22.86 -21.24
CA ASN A 607 40.01 -22.83 -22.70
C ASN A 607 38.61 -22.86 -23.33
N GLU A 608 37.67 -23.57 -22.71
CA GLU A 608 36.27 -23.65 -23.17
C GLU A 608 35.37 -24.14 -22.03
N HIS A 609 34.05 -24.20 -22.25
CA HIS A 609 33.07 -24.67 -21.25
C HIS A 609 32.06 -25.66 -21.84
N MET A 610 31.42 -26.44 -20.95
CA MET A 610 30.37 -27.40 -21.27
C MET A 610 29.32 -27.41 -20.16
N ALA A 611 28.05 -27.41 -20.56
CA ALA A 611 26.94 -27.47 -19.62
C ALA A 611 26.75 -28.91 -19.09
N LYS A 612 26.45 -29.04 -17.80
CA LYS A 612 25.97 -30.29 -17.19
C LYS A 612 24.44 -30.43 -17.44
N PRO A 613 23.91 -31.64 -17.69
CA PRO A 613 24.61 -32.92 -17.76
C PRO A 613 25.40 -33.10 -19.06
N VAL A 614 26.60 -33.68 -18.96
CA VAL A 614 27.50 -33.92 -20.10
C VAL A 614 26.87 -34.89 -21.10
N GLN A 615 26.66 -34.44 -22.34
CA GLN A 615 26.15 -35.28 -23.42
C GLN A 615 27.29 -35.81 -24.31
N LEU A 616 27.12 -37.02 -24.85
CA LEU A 616 28.16 -37.70 -25.63
C LEU A 616 28.59 -36.92 -26.88
N GLU A 617 27.66 -36.26 -27.57
CA GLU A 617 27.98 -35.50 -28.79
C GLU A 617 28.73 -34.21 -28.49
N ASP A 618 28.33 -33.48 -27.44
CA ASP A 618 29.04 -32.28 -26.96
C ASP A 618 30.45 -32.65 -26.48
N LEU A 619 30.58 -33.76 -25.76
CA LEU A 619 31.87 -34.29 -25.30
C LEU A 619 32.79 -34.63 -26.48
N LYS A 620 32.29 -35.30 -27.52
CA LYS A 620 33.07 -35.58 -28.74
C LYS A 620 33.50 -34.30 -29.45
N HIS A 621 32.62 -33.32 -29.54
CA HIS A 621 32.89 -32.06 -30.22
C HIS A 621 34.01 -31.28 -29.51
N VAL A 622 33.86 -31.03 -28.20
CA VAL A 622 34.80 -30.22 -27.43
C VAL A 622 36.16 -30.90 -27.30
N LEU A 623 36.21 -32.23 -27.10
CA LEU A 623 37.49 -32.96 -27.06
C LEU A 623 38.22 -32.90 -28.41
N ARG A 624 37.50 -32.96 -29.53
CA ARG A 624 38.12 -32.81 -30.86
C ARG A 624 38.76 -31.44 -31.03
N LEU A 625 38.10 -30.37 -30.57
CA LEU A 625 38.65 -29.02 -30.61
C LEU A 625 39.87 -28.86 -29.70
N ALA A 626 39.79 -29.35 -28.46
CA ALA A 626 40.86 -29.24 -27.48
C ALA A 626 42.15 -29.94 -27.92
N LEU A 627 42.01 -31.12 -28.53
CA LEU A 627 43.13 -31.96 -28.95
C LEU A 627 43.70 -31.58 -30.33
N ALA A 628 42.99 -30.75 -31.11
CA ALA A 628 43.49 -30.16 -32.35
C ALA A 628 44.33 -28.89 -32.13
N GLY A 629 44.44 -28.42 -30.87
CA GLY A 629 45.18 -27.22 -30.47
C GLY A 629 44.31 -25.97 -30.49
N PHE A 630 43.96 -25.46 -29.31
CA PHE A 630 43.35 -24.13 -29.19
C PHE A 630 44.36 -23.06 -29.64
N LYS A 631 44.09 -22.33 -30.71
CA LYS A 631 44.83 -21.10 -31.04
C LYS A 631 44.57 -20.08 -29.93
N SER A 632 45.55 -19.83 -29.08
CA SER A 632 45.46 -18.85 -28.00
C SER A 632 45.24 -17.43 -28.56
N PRO A 633 44.28 -16.63 -28.05
CA PRO A 633 44.05 -15.26 -28.51
C PRO A 633 45.14 -14.23 -28.10
N ARG A 634 46.25 -14.63 -27.46
CA ARG A 634 47.18 -13.69 -26.79
C ARG A 634 48.46 -13.29 -27.54
N GLU A 635 48.62 -13.67 -28.81
CA GLU A 635 49.81 -13.29 -29.62
C GLU A 635 49.67 -11.98 -30.42
N THR A 636 48.67 -11.15 -30.14
CA THR A 636 48.57 -9.80 -30.73
C THR A 636 48.58 -8.73 -29.64
N ALA A 637 49.77 -8.44 -29.11
CA ALA A 637 50.00 -7.21 -28.35
C ALA A 637 50.56 -6.14 -29.32
N PRO A 638 49.99 -4.92 -29.38
CA PRO A 638 50.56 -3.84 -30.17
C PRO A 638 51.81 -3.28 -29.48
N GLU A 639 52.84 -3.01 -30.28
CA GLU A 639 54.04 -2.27 -29.88
C GLU A 639 53.66 -0.93 -29.23
N ARG A 640 54.34 -0.58 -28.14
CA ARG A 640 54.25 0.77 -27.53
C ARG A 640 54.87 1.79 -28.50
N PRO A 641 54.25 2.95 -28.72
CA PRO A 641 54.92 4.03 -29.43
C PRO A 641 55.97 4.66 -28.50
N GLU A 642 57.23 4.62 -28.95
CA GLU A 642 58.30 5.46 -28.42
C GLU A 642 58.02 6.93 -28.75
N GLY A 643 58.19 7.79 -27.74
CA GLY A 643 58.59 9.18 -27.90
C GLY A 643 57.50 10.21 -28.23
N GLU A 644 57.21 11.09 -27.27
CA GLU A 644 57.36 12.53 -27.52
C GLU A 644 57.57 13.29 -26.21
N ASN A 645 58.61 14.11 -26.22
CA ASN A 645 59.09 14.96 -25.13
C ASN A 645 58.15 16.16 -24.90
N ALA A 646 57.85 16.46 -23.63
CA ALA A 646 57.96 17.78 -22.99
C ALA A 646 57.64 17.67 -21.50
#